data_AF-H2PHZ1-F1
#
_entry.id   AF-H2PHZ1-F1
#
_cell.length_a   1.000
_cell.length_b   1.000
_cell.length_c   1.000
_cell.angle_alpha   90.00
_cell.angle_beta   90.00
_cell.angle_gamma   90.00
#
_symmetry.space_group_name_H-M   'P 1'
#
loop_
_entity.id
_entity.type
_entity.pdbx_description
1 polymer ?
#
loop_
_entity_poly.entity_id
_entity_poly.type
_entity_poly.pdbx_seq_one_letter_code
_entity_poly.pdbx_strand_id
1 'polypeptide(L)'
;MSGQPPPPPPQQQQQQQQLSPPPPAALAPVSGVVLPAPPAVSTGSSPAGSPGGGTGGDGLGAAAAALLLHPPPPPPPATAAPPPPPPPPPPPASAAAPASGPPAPPGLAAGPGPAGGAPSPALVAGSSAAAPFPHGDSALNEQEKELQRRLKRLYPAVDEQETPLPRSWSPKDKFSYIGLSQNNLRVHYKGHGKTPKDAASVRATHPIPAACGIYYFEVKIVSKGRDGYMGIGLSAQGVNMNRLPGWDKHSYGYHGDDGHSFCSSGTGQPYGPTFTTGDVIGCCVNLINNTCFYTKNGHSLGIAFTDLPPNLYPTVGLQTPGEVVDANFGQHPFVFDIEDYMREWRTKIQAQIDRFPIGDREGEWQTMIQKMVSSYLVHHGYCATAEAFARSTDQTVLEELASIKNRQRIQKLVLAGRMGEAIETTQQLYPSLLERNPNLLFTLKVRQFIEMVNGTDSEVRCLGGRSPKSQDSYPVSPRPFSSPSMSPSHGMNIHNLASGKGSTAHFSGFESCSNGVISNKAHQSYCHSNKHQSSNLNVPELNSINMSRSQQVNNFTSNDVDMETDHYSNGVGETSSNGFLNGSSKHDHEMEDCDTEMEVDSSQLRRQLCGGSQAAIERMIHFGRELQAMSEQLRRDCGKNTANKKMLKDAFSLLAYSDPWNSPVGNQLDPIQREPVCSALNSAILETHNLPKQPPLALAMGQATQCLGLMARSGIGSCAFATVEDYLH
;
A
#
# COMPACT_ATOMS: atom_id res chain seq x y z
N MET A 1 -44.19 0.71 -83.65
CA MET A 1 -43.65 2.08 -83.67
C MET A 1 -44.34 2.85 -82.55
N SER A 2 -43.68 3.40 -81.53
CA SER A 2 -42.24 3.48 -81.25
C SER A 2 -42.04 3.45 -79.73
N GLY A 3 -40.93 2.88 -79.22
CA GLY A 3 -40.75 2.62 -77.79
C GLY A 3 -39.82 3.59 -77.07
N GLN A 4 -39.84 3.53 -75.73
CA GLN A 4 -38.73 3.92 -74.84
C GLN A 4 -38.75 3.05 -73.56
N PRO A 5 -37.64 2.98 -72.79
CA PRO A 5 -37.28 1.78 -72.00
C PRO A 5 -37.78 1.75 -70.54
N PRO A 6 -37.76 0.56 -69.88
CA PRO A 6 -38.13 0.40 -68.48
C PRO A 6 -37.06 0.90 -67.48
N PRO A 7 -37.46 1.26 -66.23
CA PRO A 7 -36.57 1.75 -65.18
C PRO A 7 -35.70 0.65 -64.51
N PRO A 8 -34.61 1.03 -63.80
CA PRO A 8 -33.63 0.09 -63.23
C PRO A 8 -34.11 -0.67 -61.98
N PRO A 9 -33.49 -1.82 -61.64
CA PRO A 9 -33.86 -2.64 -60.49
C PRO A 9 -33.43 -2.01 -59.14
N PRO A 10 -34.13 -2.31 -58.03
CA PRO A 10 -33.79 -1.84 -56.70
C PRO A 10 -32.48 -2.47 -56.17
N GLN A 11 -31.69 -1.65 -55.47
CA GLN A 11 -30.39 -2.03 -54.94
C GLN A 11 -30.50 -2.98 -53.74
N GLN A 12 -29.62 -3.98 -53.69
CA GLN A 12 -29.37 -4.76 -52.47
C GLN A 12 -28.68 -3.87 -51.43
N GLN A 13 -29.35 -3.63 -50.30
CA GLN A 13 -28.70 -3.00 -49.15
C GLN A 13 -28.06 -4.07 -48.28
N GLN A 14 -26.73 -4.17 -48.32
CA GLN A 14 -25.96 -5.04 -47.42
C GLN A 14 -26.16 -4.59 -45.98
N GLN A 15 -26.69 -5.48 -45.13
CA GLN A 15 -26.74 -5.26 -43.69
C GLN A 15 -25.35 -5.56 -43.11
N GLN A 16 -24.74 -4.57 -42.45
CA GLN A 16 -23.38 -4.68 -41.91
C GLN A 16 -23.32 -5.72 -40.79
N GLN A 17 -22.35 -6.64 -40.89
CA GLN A 17 -21.93 -7.47 -39.77
C GLN A 17 -21.14 -6.61 -38.78
N GLN A 18 -21.71 -6.35 -37.60
CA GLN A 18 -20.91 -6.07 -36.40
C GLN A 18 -20.72 -7.37 -35.63
N LEU A 19 -19.56 -8.00 -35.81
CA LEU A 19 -19.11 -9.10 -34.97
C LEU A 19 -18.56 -8.51 -33.65
N SER A 20 -19.27 -8.75 -32.56
CA SER A 20 -18.78 -8.48 -31.20
C SER A 20 -17.52 -9.31 -30.89
N PRO A 21 -16.56 -8.79 -30.11
CA PRO A 21 -15.45 -9.60 -29.61
C PRO A 21 -15.94 -10.70 -28.66
N PRO A 22 -15.25 -11.86 -28.59
CA PRO A 22 -15.66 -12.98 -27.73
C PRO A 22 -15.44 -12.67 -26.23
N PRO A 23 -16.18 -13.35 -25.33
CA PRO A 23 -15.95 -13.26 -23.90
C PRO A 23 -14.60 -13.92 -23.50
N PRO A 24 -13.97 -13.48 -22.40
CA PRO A 24 -12.76 -14.11 -21.89
C PRO A 24 -13.04 -15.55 -21.42
N ALA A 25 -12.10 -16.46 -21.70
CA ALA A 25 -12.22 -17.86 -21.34
C ALA A 25 -12.17 -18.06 -19.82
N ALA A 26 -13.11 -18.84 -19.29
CA ALA A 26 -13.07 -19.30 -17.90
C ALA A 26 -11.92 -20.30 -17.73
N LEU A 27 -10.99 -20.00 -16.82
CA LEU A 27 -9.97 -20.96 -16.37
C LEU A 27 -10.63 -22.00 -15.47
N ALA A 28 -10.44 -23.27 -15.79
CA ALA A 28 -10.90 -24.39 -14.96
C ALA A 28 -10.13 -24.44 -13.63
N PRO A 29 -10.78 -24.81 -12.51
CA PRO A 29 -10.09 -24.95 -11.24
C PRO A 29 -9.15 -26.17 -11.27
N VAL A 30 -7.92 -25.99 -10.79
CA VAL A 30 -6.97 -27.08 -10.56
C VAL A 30 -7.33 -27.77 -9.25
N SER A 31 -7.44 -29.10 -9.27
CA SER A 31 -7.81 -29.90 -8.10
C SER A 31 -6.83 -29.74 -6.94
N GLY A 32 -7.32 -29.22 -5.81
CA GLY A 32 -6.61 -29.13 -4.53
C GLY A 32 -7.00 -30.25 -3.57
N VAL A 33 -6.08 -30.60 -2.68
CA VAL A 33 -6.16 -31.71 -1.71
C VAL A 33 -7.33 -31.55 -0.73
N VAL A 34 -8.05 -32.65 -0.45
CA VAL A 34 -9.10 -32.72 0.57
C VAL A 34 -8.48 -33.03 1.95
N LEU A 35 -8.82 -32.24 2.96
CA LEU A 35 -8.65 -32.58 4.38
C LEU A 35 -10.03 -32.80 5.02
N PRO A 36 -10.16 -33.74 5.98
CA PRO A 36 -11.47 -34.16 6.49
C PRO A 36 -12.04 -33.23 7.57
N ALA A 37 -13.35 -32.97 7.50
CA ALA A 37 -14.13 -32.33 8.56
C ALA A 37 -14.73 -33.39 9.53
N PRO A 38 -14.98 -33.03 10.81
CA PRO A 38 -15.47 -33.98 11.82
C PRO A 38 -16.97 -34.32 11.65
N PRO A 39 -17.44 -35.48 12.15
CA PRO A 39 -18.79 -35.95 11.92
C PRO A 39 -19.83 -35.25 12.82
N ALA A 40 -20.90 -34.76 12.21
CA ALA A 40 -22.11 -34.31 12.92
C ALA A 40 -23.13 -35.45 13.03
N VAL A 41 -23.77 -35.57 14.20
CA VAL A 41 -24.77 -36.61 14.50
C VAL A 41 -26.14 -36.20 13.94
N SER A 42 -26.75 -37.05 13.12
CA SER A 42 -28.12 -36.86 12.63
C SER A 42 -29.12 -37.77 13.33
N THR A 43 -30.11 -37.16 13.99
CA THR A 43 -31.28 -37.87 14.55
C THR A 43 -32.30 -38.15 13.44
N GLY A 44 -32.54 -39.43 13.13
CA GLY A 44 -33.54 -39.87 12.16
C GLY A 44 -34.82 -40.41 12.82
N SER A 45 -35.98 -39.94 12.36
CA SER A 45 -37.30 -40.33 12.87
C SER A 45 -37.79 -41.69 12.34
N SER A 46 -38.69 -42.34 13.09
CA SER A 46 -39.37 -43.59 12.71
C SER A 46 -40.31 -43.45 11.49
N PRO A 47 -40.69 -44.58 10.84
CA PRO A 47 -42.04 -45.08 11.08
C PRO A 47 -42.15 -46.62 11.22
N ALA A 48 -43.38 -47.13 11.37
CA ALA A 48 -43.71 -48.46 11.90
C ALA A 48 -43.91 -49.59 10.85
N GLY A 49 -43.86 -50.85 11.32
CA GLY A 49 -44.25 -52.07 10.58
C GLY A 49 -44.05 -53.34 11.42
N SER A 50 -45.03 -54.25 11.47
CA SER A 50 -45.09 -55.41 12.40
C SER A 50 -44.74 -56.78 11.73
N PRO A 51 -45.10 -57.99 12.23
CA PRO A 51 -44.19 -58.81 13.05
C PRO A 51 -44.05 -60.31 12.62
N GLY A 52 -43.16 -61.06 13.31
CA GLY A 52 -42.95 -62.53 13.23
C GLY A 52 -41.47 -62.86 13.51
N GLY A 53 -41.05 -63.75 14.42
CA GLY A 53 -41.37 -65.17 14.57
C GLY A 53 -40.35 -66.01 13.77
N GLY A 54 -39.59 -66.99 14.30
CA GLY A 54 -39.40 -67.51 15.66
C GLY A 54 -38.34 -68.64 15.67
N THR A 55 -38.00 -69.17 16.85
CA THR A 55 -37.37 -70.49 17.14
C THR A 55 -36.03 -70.91 16.48
N GLY A 56 -34.97 -71.01 17.30
CA GLY A 56 -34.29 -72.29 17.61
C GLY A 56 -33.04 -72.73 16.83
N GLY A 57 -32.01 -73.22 17.55
CA GLY A 57 -30.90 -74.03 16.99
C GLY A 57 -29.53 -73.79 17.63
N ASP A 58 -29.02 -74.75 18.41
CA ASP A 58 -27.73 -74.69 19.12
C ASP A 58 -26.49 -74.88 18.22
N GLY A 59 -25.34 -74.33 18.63
CA GLY A 59 -24.02 -74.57 18.02
C GLY A 59 -22.86 -73.98 18.83
N LEU A 60 -22.00 -74.86 19.39
CA LEU A 60 -20.92 -74.54 20.33
C LEU A 60 -19.70 -73.85 19.66
N GLY A 61 -19.01 -72.92 20.34
CA GLY A 61 -17.75 -72.36 19.80
C GLY A 61 -17.02 -71.21 20.52
N ALA A 62 -16.61 -71.38 21.79
CA ALA A 62 -15.43 -70.77 22.45
C ALA A 62 -15.19 -69.22 22.54
N ALA A 63 -14.76 -68.79 23.75
CA ALA A 63 -14.03 -67.54 24.13
C ALA A 63 -14.69 -66.18 23.74
N ALA A 64 -15.36 -65.44 24.62
CA ALA A 64 -14.94 -64.84 25.91
C ALA A 64 -13.72 -63.89 25.80
N ALA A 65 -13.75 -62.63 26.25
CA ALA A 65 -14.74 -61.96 27.10
C ALA A 65 -14.87 -60.45 26.82
N ALA A 66 -16.09 -59.93 26.93
CA ALA A 66 -16.40 -58.52 27.20
C ALA A 66 -17.62 -58.47 28.13
N LEU A 67 -17.50 -57.84 29.30
CA LEU A 67 -18.61 -57.61 30.23
C LEU A 67 -18.53 -56.20 30.81
N LEU A 68 -19.55 -55.40 30.48
CA LEU A 68 -19.90 -54.13 31.11
C LEU A 68 -20.96 -54.39 32.19
N LEU A 69 -20.75 -53.88 33.41
CA LEU A 69 -21.72 -53.76 34.51
C LEU A 69 -21.16 -52.67 35.47
N HIS A 70 -21.86 -51.68 36.05
CA HIS A 70 -23.29 -51.27 36.10
C HIS A 70 -23.38 -49.71 36.22
N PRO A 71 -24.58 -49.10 36.07
CA PRO A 71 -24.82 -47.65 36.28
C PRO A 71 -25.36 -47.35 37.73
N PRO A 72 -25.99 -46.20 38.07
CA PRO A 72 -25.39 -45.16 38.94
C PRO A 72 -26.18 -44.85 40.24
N PRO A 73 -25.70 -43.91 41.09
CA PRO A 73 -26.60 -43.07 41.92
C PRO A 73 -26.13 -41.59 42.03
N PRO A 74 -26.75 -40.73 42.88
CA PRO A 74 -27.85 -39.81 42.58
C PRO A 74 -27.42 -38.31 42.47
N PRO A 75 -28.32 -37.37 42.10
CA PRO A 75 -27.93 -35.97 41.87
C PRO A 75 -27.88 -35.09 43.14
N PRO A 76 -27.00 -34.07 43.20
CA PRO A 76 -27.02 -33.00 44.20
C PRO A 76 -28.08 -31.91 43.89
N PRO A 77 -28.46 -31.07 44.87
CA PRO A 77 -29.77 -30.42 44.90
C PRO A 77 -29.85 -29.07 44.16
N ALA A 78 -31.07 -28.73 43.74
CA ALA A 78 -31.42 -27.38 43.29
C ALA A 78 -31.26 -26.36 44.43
N THR A 79 -30.65 -25.22 44.14
CA THR A 79 -30.59 -24.06 45.04
C THR A 79 -31.07 -22.80 44.31
N ALA A 80 -31.59 -21.85 45.09
CA ALA A 80 -32.67 -20.97 44.64
C ALA A 80 -32.21 -19.70 43.89
N ALA A 81 -33.12 -19.14 43.10
CA ALA A 81 -32.96 -17.84 42.46
C ALA A 81 -32.93 -16.70 43.50
N PRO A 82 -32.06 -15.69 43.37
CA PRO A 82 -32.12 -14.47 44.17
C PRO A 82 -33.32 -13.58 43.75
N PRO A 83 -33.93 -12.83 44.66
CA PRO A 83 -35.06 -11.94 44.36
C PRO A 83 -34.62 -10.69 43.58
N PRO A 84 -35.55 -10.02 42.87
CA PRO A 84 -35.26 -8.79 42.14
C PRO A 84 -34.92 -7.62 43.10
N PRO A 85 -34.07 -6.66 42.69
CA PRO A 85 -33.72 -5.50 43.50
C PRO A 85 -34.92 -4.54 43.64
N PRO A 86 -35.09 -3.88 44.80
CA PRO A 86 -36.13 -2.87 45.00
C PRO A 86 -35.81 -1.57 44.24
N PRO A 87 -36.84 -0.79 43.82
CA PRO A 87 -36.63 0.49 43.15
C PRO A 87 -36.08 1.56 44.12
N PRO A 88 -35.17 2.45 43.66
CA PRO A 88 -34.66 3.54 44.49
C PRO A 88 -35.71 4.65 44.72
N PRO A 89 -35.72 5.31 45.90
CA PRO A 89 -36.66 6.37 46.22
C PRO A 89 -36.23 7.75 45.68
N PRO A 90 -37.19 8.66 45.38
CA PRO A 90 -36.95 10.12 45.30
C PRO A 90 -37.05 10.78 46.70
N PRO A 91 -36.77 12.09 46.91
CA PRO A 91 -36.07 13.10 46.10
C PRO A 91 -34.85 13.68 46.90
N PRO A 92 -34.57 14.99 47.17
CA PRO A 92 -35.44 16.17 47.29
C PRO A 92 -35.24 17.26 46.23
N ALA A 93 -36.22 18.17 46.11
CA ALA A 93 -36.12 19.36 45.26
C ALA A 93 -35.33 20.49 45.92
N SER A 94 -34.50 21.19 45.15
CA SER A 94 -33.90 22.47 45.55
C SER A 94 -34.58 23.63 44.80
N ALA A 95 -35.39 24.41 45.52
CA ALA A 95 -35.94 25.67 45.01
C ALA A 95 -35.02 26.84 45.39
N ALA A 96 -34.59 27.61 44.39
CA ALA A 96 -34.10 28.98 44.54
C ALA A 96 -34.49 29.77 43.29
N ALA A 97 -35.00 30.99 43.48
CA ALA A 97 -35.76 31.73 42.46
C ALA A 97 -34.96 32.97 41.94
N PRO A 98 -35.56 34.07 41.40
CA PRO A 98 -35.17 34.52 40.06
C PRO A 98 -34.49 35.91 40.01
N ALA A 99 -33.82 36.20 38.89
CA ALA A 99 -33.32 37.53 38.51
C ALA A 99 -33.39 37.66 36.97
N SER A 100 -34.39 38.34 36.42
CA SER A 100 -34.36 39.77 36.02
C SER A 100 -33.58 40.06 34.71
N GLY A 101 -34.31 40.33 33.62
CA GLY A 101 -33.85 41.27 32.58
C GLY A 101 -33.90 42.73 33.10
N PRO A 102 -33.69 43.80 32.29
CA PRO A 102 -33.84 43.92 30.82
C PRO A 102 -32.60 44.65 30.22
N PRO A 103 -32.64 45.61 29.25
CA PRO A 103 -33.60 45.92 28.17
C PRO A 103 -32.96 46.03 26.76
N ALA A 104 -33.81 46.26 25.74
CA ALA A 104 -33.39 46.74 24.42
C ALA A 104 -33.52 48.28 24.31
N PRO A 105 -32.68 48.96 23.51
CA PRO A 105 -32.89 50.35 23.07
C PRO A 105 -33.56 50.45 21.68
N PRO A 106 -34.08 51.64 21.29
CA PRO A 106 -35.27 51.73 20.42
C PRO A 106 -35.01 52.17 18.97
N GLY A 107 -36.04 52.06 18.12
CA GLY A 107 -36.10 52.70 16.81
C GLY A 107 -36.88 54.02 16.82
N LEU A 108 -36.83 54.76 15.71
CA LEU A 108 -37.63 55.92 15.24
C LEU A 108 -36.95 56.43 13.93
N ALA A 109 -37.55 57.15 12.98
CA ALA A 109 -38.87 57.11 12.35
C ALA A 109 -38.85 58.05 11.09
N ALA A 110 -39.92 57.98 10.28
CA ALA A 110 -40.33 58.93 9.24
C ALA A 110 -39.55 58.98 7.88
N GLY A 111 -40.33 59.07 6.78
CA GLY A 111 -39.88 59.37 5.41
C GLY A 111 -39.96 60.87 5.08
N PRO A 112 -40.33 61.32 3.85
CA PRO A 112 -41.21 60.66 2.86
C PRO A 112 -40.62 60.57 1.42
N GLY A 113 -41.43 60.11 0.45
CA GLY A 113 -41.10 60.01 -0.99
C GLY A 113 -41.24 61.34 -1.78
N PRO A 114 -41.65 61.38 -3.08
CA PRO A 114 -42.42 60.37 -3.84
C PRO A 114 -41.94 60.09 -5.29
N ALA A 115 -42.68 59.25 -6.04
CA ALA A 115 -42.85 59.15 -7.52
C ALA A 115 -41.61 59.20 -8.46
N GLY A 116 -41.52 58.44 -9.56
CA GLY A 116 -42.48 57.59 -10.26
C GLY A 116 -42.25 57.71 -11.77
N GLY A 117 -42.12 56.60 -12.49
CA GLY A 117 -41.95 56.61 -13.96
C GLY A 117 -41.13 55.45 -14.52
N ALA A 118 -41.78 54.60 -15.31
CA ALA A 118 -41.12 53.84 -16.39
C ALA A 118 -41.17 54.72 -17.67
N PRO A 119 -40.21 54.60 -18.60
CA PRO A 119 -40.21 53.44 -19.51
C PRO A 119 -38.82 52.94 -19.97
N SER A 120 -38.79 51.73 -20.53
CA SER A 120 -37.74 51.23 -21.43
C SER A 120 -37.92 51.80 -22.86
N PRO A 121 -37.07 51.50 -23.88
CA PRO A 121 -35.80 50.76 -23.88
C PRO A 121 -34.64 51.48 -24.62
N ALA A 122 -33.40 51.04 -24.42
CA ALA A 122 -32.30 51.28 -25.37
C ALA A 122 -31.24 50.17 -25.30
N LEU A 123 -30.90 49.60 -26.46
CA LEU A 123 -29.82 48.62 -26.62
C LEU A 123 -28.48 49.36 -26.83
N VAL A 124 -27.48 49.10 -25.98
CA VAL A 124 -26.06 49.35 -26.30
C VAL A 124 -25.24 48.17 -25.79
N ALA A 125 -24.47 47.54 -26.68
CA ALA A 125 -23.53 46.50 -26.31
C ALA A 125 -22.28 47.11 -25.68
N GLY A 126 -21.84 46.58 -24.53
CA GLY A 126 -20.64 47.04 -23.84
C GLY A 126 -20.03 45.91 -23.01
N SER A 127 -18.93 45.33 -23.51
CA SER A 127 -18.16 44.33 -22.78
C SER A 127 -17.35 44.98 -21.66
N SER A 128 -17.56 44.56 -20.42
CA SER A 128 -16.60 44.75 -19.34
C SER A 128 -16.74 43.65 -18.29
N ALA A 129 -15.62 43.19 -17.73
CA ALA A 129 -15.59 42.06 -16.82
C ALA A 129 -16.06 42.45 -15.41
N ALA A 130 -16.98 41.67 -14.85
CA ALA A 130 -17.30 41.73 -13.43
C ALA A 130 -16.33 40.84 -12.64
N ALA A 131 -15.78 41.37 -11.55
CA ALA A 131 -14.88 40.63 -10.65
C ALA A 131 -15.63 39.49 -9.93
N PRO A 132 -14.95 38.37 -9.60
CA PRO A 132 -15.56 37.30 -8.83
C PRO A 132 -15.75 37.74 -7.37
N PHE A 133 -16.98 37.62 -6.86
CA PHE A 133 -17.25 37.71 -5.43
C PHE A 133 -16.63 36.50 -4.70
N PRO A 134 -15.74 36.68 -3.71
CA PRO A 134 -15.39 35.61 -2.78
C PRO A 134 -16.46 35.49 -1.67
N HIS A 135 -16.35 34.42 -0.87
CA HIS A 135 -17.15 34.11 0.33
C HIS A 135 -18.43 33.26 0.15
N GLY A 136 -18.42 32.32 -0.81
CA GLY A 136 -19.32 31.15 -0.82
C GLY A 136 -18.65 29.81 -0.42
N ASP A 137 -17.41 29.58 -0.86
CA ASP A 137 -16.85 28.22 -0.93
C ASP A 137 -16.11 27.70 0.33
N SER A 138 -15.69 28.57 1.25
CA SER A 138 -14.81 28.15 2.36
C SER A 138 -15.48 27.20 3.35
N ALA A 139 -16.75 27.44 3.70
CA ALA A 139 -17.48 26.64 4.68
C ALA A 139 -17.85 25.23 4.15
N LEU A 140 -18.25 25.13 2.89
CA LEU A 140 -18.53 23.84 2.23
C LEU A 140 -17.27 22.97 2.13
N ASN A 141 -16.14 23.60 1.79
CA ASN A 141 -14.83 22.94 1.71
C ASN A 141 -14.37 22.41 3.09
N GLU A 142 -14.59 23.14 4.19
CA GLU A 142 -14.28 22.60 5.52
C GLU A 142 -15.17 21.42 5.92
N GLN A 143 -16.47 21.44 5.61
CA GLN A 143 -17.36 20.31 5.90
C GLN A 143 -16.97 19.06 5.10
N GLU A 144 -16.52 19.21 3.84
CA GLU A 144 -16.00 18.10 3.04
C GLU A 144 -14.67 17.57 3.58
N LYS A 145 -13.74 18.44 3.99
CA LYS A 145 -12.49 18.01 4.66
C LYS A 145 -12.76 17.31 6.00
N GLU A 146 -13.76 17.74 6.76
CA GLU A 146 -14.12 17.11 8.04
C GLU A 146 -14.72 15.71 7.81
N LEU A 147 -15.63 15.57 6.83
CA LEU A 147 -16.15 14.29 6.36
C LEU A 147 -14.99 13.36 5.96
N GLN A 148 -14.07 13.82 5.10
CA GLN A 148 -12.96 13.02 4.62
C GLN A 148 -12.02 12.57 5.77
N ARG A 149 -11.74 13.47 6.73
CA ARG A 149 -10.99 13.14 7.95
C ARG A 149 -11.70 12.06 8.79
N ARG A 150 -13.03 12.18 8.99
CA ARG A 150 -13.81 11.22 9.78
C ARG A 150 -13.93 9.86 9.09
N LEU A 151 -14.19 9.84 7.78
CA LEU A 151 -14.24 8.60 7.01
C LEU A 151 -12.89 7.87 7.02
N LYS A 152 -11.76 8.59 6.84
CA LYS A 152 -10.43 7.95 6.87
C LYS A 152 -10.04 7.44 8.26
N ARG A 153 -10.55 8.05 9.33
CA ARG A 153 -10.37 7.60 10.72
C ARG A 153 -11.21 6.34 11.03
N LEU A 154 -12.47 6.30 10.60
CA LEU A 154 -13.36 5.16 10.84
C LEU A 154 -13.05 3.96 9.95
N TYR A 155 -12.69 4.21 8.69
CA TYR A 155 -12.54 3.20 7.65
C TYR A 155 -11.13 3.27 6.99
N PRO A 156 -10.03 3.14 7.77
CA PRO A 156 -8.68 3.41 7.29
C PRO A 156 -8.24 2.47 6.16
N ALA A 157 -8.73 1.23 6.15
CA ALA A 157 -8.42 0.20 5.16
C ALA A 157 -9.20 0.35 3.84
N VAL A 158 -10.16 1.27 3.73
CA VAL A 158 -10.90 1.51 2.48
C VAL A 158 -10.06 2.37 1.53
N ASP A 159 -9.83 1.84 0.32
CA ASP A 159 -9.43 2.64 -0.82
C ASP A 159 -10.68 3.15 -1.55
N GLU A 160 -10.96 4.45 -1.41
CA GLU A 160 -12.11 5.09 -2.07
C GLU A 160 -11.92 5.27 -3.59
N GLN A 161 -10.74 5.00 -4.16
CA GLN A 161 -10.55 4.94 -5.62
C GLN A 161 -11.08 3.63 -6.21
N GLU A 162 -10.94 2.51 -5.48
CA GLU A 162 -11.49 1.21 -5.88
C GLU A 162 -12.94 1.03 -5.40
N THR A 163 -13.21 1.38 -4.15
CA THR A 163 -14.51 1.16 -3.48
C THR A 163 -14.96 2.42 -2.74
N PRO A 164 -15.54 3.42 -3.42
CA PRO A 164 -15.94 4.68 -2.81
C PRO A 164 -17.04 4.50 -1.77
N LEU A 165 -16.94 5.22 -0.65
CA LEU A 165 -17.93 5.13 0.43
C LEU A 165 -19.27 5.79 0.02
N PRO A 166 -20.40 5.31 0.56
CA PRO A 166 -21.67 6.04 0.50
C PRO A 166 -21.57 7.33 1.32
N ARG A 167 -21.72 8.48 0.65
CA ARG A 167 -21.65 9.81 1.26
C ARG A 167 -22.97 10.59 1.20
N SER A 168 -23.92 10.19 0.36
CA SER A 168 -25.24 10.83 0.24
C SER A 168 -26.27 9.86 -0.37
N TRP A 169 -27.54 10.26 -0.39
CA TRP A 169 -28.62 9.55 -1.07
C TRP A 169 -28.51 9.69 -2.60
N SER A 170 -28.80 8.61 -3.32
CA SER A 170 -28.70 8.62 -4.78
C SER A 170 -29.86 9.41 -5.40
N PRO A 171 -29.59 10.47 -6.20
CA PRO A 171 -30.64 11.17 -6.93
C PRO A 171 -31.23 10.33 -8.07
N LYS A 172 -30.52 9.27 -8.49
CA LYS A 172 -30.93 8.33 -9.56
C LYS A 172 -31.60 7.07 -9.00
N ASP A 173 -31.05 6.50 -7.94
CA ASP A 173 -31.46 5.18 -7.41
C ASP A 173 -32.46 5.32 -6.24
N LYS A 174 -33.65 5.79 -6.61
CA LYS A 174 -34.76 6.09 -5.70
C LYS A 174 -36.10 6.01 -6.42
N PHE A 175 -37.18 5.83 -5.66
CA PHE A 175 -38.52 5.93 -6.24
C PHE A 175 -38.94 7.39 -6.54
N SER A 176 -39.96 7.55 -7.37
CA SER A 176 -40.42 8.86 -7.85
C SER A 176 -41.00 9.74 -6.73
N TYR A 177 -41.63 9.12 -5.72
CA TYR A 177 -42.20 9.79 -4.54
C TYR A 177 -41.19 10.24 -3.50
N ILE A 178 -39.89 9.97 -3.68
CA ILE A 178 -38.82 10.56 -2.87
C ILE A 178 -38.33 11.85 -3.51
N GLY A 179 -38.33 12.93 -2.73
CA GLY A 179 -37.54 14.13 -2.99
C GLY A 179 -36.28 14.16 -2.11
N LEU A 180 -35.22 14.78 -2.62
CA LEU A 180 -33.96 14.98 -1.92
C LEU A 180 -33.66 16.47 -1.81
N SER A 181 -32.99 16.87 -0.73
CA SER A 181 -32.47 18.23 -0.51
C SER A 181 -31.25 18.18 0.42
N GLN A 182 -30.69 19.35 0.78
CA GLN A 182 -29.51 19.46 1.66
C GLN A 182 -28.35 18.57 1.20
N ASN A 183 -27.80 18.85 0.01
CA ASN A 183 -26.72 18.07 -0.61
C ASN A 183 -27.02 16.55 -0.71
N ASN A 184 -28.28 16.21 -0.97
CA ASN A 184 -28.82 14.85 -0.98
C ASN A 184 -28.67 14.08 0.35
N LEU A 185 -28.65 14.77 1.49
CA LEU A 185 -28.69 14.15 2.83
C LEU A 185 -30.11 14.12 3.41
N ARG A 186 -30.96 15.09 3.05
CA ARG A 186 -32.36 15.15 3.47
C ARG A 186 -33.28 14.42 2.50
N VAL A 187 -34.04 13.47 3.01
CA VAL A 187 -35.09 12.72 2.30
C VAL A 187 -36.45 13.26 2.72
N HIS A 188 -37.35 13.50 1.77
CA HIS A 188 -38.74 13.88 2.06
C HIS A 188 -39.73 13.14 1.16
N TYR A 189 -40.85 12.70 1.74
CA TYR A 189 -41.93 12.05 1.02
C TYR A 189 -42.83 13.06 0.30
N LYS A 190 -43.07 12.83 -1.00
CA LYS A 190 -43.92 13.67 -1.88
C LYS A 190 -44.93 12.87 -2.70
N GLY A 191 -45.22 11.63 -2.30
CA GLY A 191 -46.29 10.81 -2.88
C GLY A 191 -47.66 11.09 -2.25
N HIS A 192 -48.65 10.27 -2.57
CA HIS A 192 -50.00 10.41 -2.02
C HIS A 192 -50.20 9.76 -0.64
N GLY A 193 -49.43 8.70 -0.33
CA GLY A 193 -49.47 7.97 0.94
C GLY A 193 -50.87 7.58 1.39
N LYS A 194 -51.65 6.91 0.53
CA LYS A 194 -53.00 6.40 0.86
C LYS A 194 -52.98 4.92 1.21
N THR A 195 -52.02 4.16 0.70
CA THR A 195 -51.92 2.70 0.84
C THR A 195 -50.45 2.26 0.95
N PRO A 196 -50.17 1.02 1.40
CA PRO A 196 -48.82 0.45 1.37
C PRO A 196 -48.18 0.37 -0.04
N LYS A 197 -48.96 0.51 -1.12
CA LYS A 197 -48.45 0.58 -2.49
C LYS A 197 -47.81 1.92 -2.86
N ASP A 198 -47.96 2.92 -1.99
CA ASP A 198 -47.38 4.25 -2.14
C ASP A 198 -46.04 4.41 -1.39
N ALA A 199 -45.52 3.32 -0.80
CA ALA A 199 -44.22 3.27 -0.11
C ALA A 199 -43.05 3.53 -1.08
N ALA A 200 -42.08 4.35 -0.65
CA ALA A 200 -41.04 4.86 -1.53
C ALA A 200 -39.69 4.85 -0.83
N SER A 201 -38.68 4.22 -1.45
CA SER A 201 -37.31 4.11 -0.93
C SER A 201 -36.27 4.84 -1.78
N VAL A 202 -35.11 5.08 -1.17
CA VAL A 202 -33.88 5.57 -1.78
C VAL A 202 -32.67 4.82 -1.22
N ARG A 203 -31.75 4.40 -2.11
CA ARG A 203 -30.43 3.87 -1.74
C ARG A 203 -29.39 5.00 -1.69
N ALA A 204 -28.31 4.80 -0.94
CA ALA A 204 -27.13 5.67 -1.01
C ALA A 204 -26.45 5.58 -2.40
N THR A 205 -25.47 6.45 -2.66
CA THR A 205 -24.73 6.46 -3.94
C THR A 205 -23.93 5.18 -4.22
N HIS A 206 -23.45 4.50 -3.18
CA HIS A 206 -22.53 3.36 -3.26
C HIS A 206 -22.92 2.26 -2.27
N PRO A 207 -22.56 0.99 -2.52
CA PRO A 207 -22.67 -0.07 -1.53
C PRO A 207 -21.62 0.14 -0.43
N ILE A 208 -21.80 -0.53 0.71
CA ILE A 208 -20.82 -0.54 1.80
C ILE A 208 -19.62 -1.42 1.39
N PRO A 209 -18.39 -0.89 1.33
CA PRO A 209 -17.18 -1.68 1.07
C PRO A 209 -16.89 -2.67 2.21
N ALA A 210 -16.52 -3.91 1.88
CA ALA A 210 -16.11 -4.91 2.88
C ALA A 210 -14.92 -4.44 3.73
N ALA A 211 -14.01 -3.66 3.15
CA ALA A 211 -12.86 -3.03 3.81
C ALA A 211 -13.21 -2.02 4.92
N CYS A 212 -14.50 -1.71 5.15
CA CYS A 212 -14.91 -1.01 6.38
C CYS A 212 -14.73 -1.91 7.62
N GLY A 213 -14.93 -3.23 7.46
CA GLY A 213 -15.02 -4.22 8.54
C GLY A 213 -16.28 -4.05 9.39
N ILE A 214 -16.46 -2.87 9.98
CA ILE A 214 -17.71 -2.39 10.56
C ILE A 214 -18.07 -1.09 9.84
N TYR A 215 -19.33 -0.91 9.44
CA TYR A 215 -19.84 0.32 8.83
C TYR A 215 -21.01 0.86 9.65
N TYR A 216 -21.10 2.19 9.76
CA TYR A 216 -22.14 2.87 10.53
C TYR A 216 -22.66 4.13 9.84
N PHE A 217 -23.97 4.33 9.92
CA PHE A 217 -24.64 5.58 9.55
C PHE A 217 -25.83 5.85 10.49
N GLU A 218 -26.20 7.11 10.64
CA GLU A 218 -27.35 7.55 11.43
C GLU A 218 -28.39 8.26 10.56
N VAL A 219 -29.66 8.13 10.96
CA VAL A 219 -30.81 8.81 10.35
C VAL A 219 -31.58 9.55 11.44
N LYS A 220 -31.65 10.88 11.33
CA LYS A 220 -32.45 11.75 12.19
C LYS A 220 -33.87 11.84 11.64
N ILE A 221 -34.87 11.56 12.46
CA ILE A 221 -36.27 11.82 12.11
C ILE A 221 -36.54 13.32 12.29
N VAL A 222 -36.61 14.06 11.18
CA VAL A 222 -36.91 15.50 11.17
C VAL A 222 -38.42 15.73 11.36
N SER A 223 -39.24 14.86 10.77
CA SER A 223 -40.69 14.83 10.93
C SER A 223 -41.20 13.44 10.62
N LYS A 224 -42.02 12.87 11.52
CA LYS A 224 -42.76 11.61 11.27
C LYS A 224 -43.95 11.77 10.32
N GLY A 225 -44.22 12.98 9.82
CA GLY A 225 -45.37 13.25 8.97
C GLY A 225 -46.70 12.88 9.62
N ARG A 226 -47.60 12.30 8.83
CA ARG A 226 -48.93 11.86 9.29
C ARG A 226 -48.81 10.66 10.23
N ASP A 227 -48.37 9.52 9.70
CA ASP A 227 -48.44 8.25 10.42
C ASP A 227 -47.08 7.82 10.99
N GLY A 228 -45.99 8.04 10.24
CA GLY A 228 -44.63 7.66 10.64
C GLY A 228 -44.17 6.31 10.09
N TYR A 229 -44.70 5.91 8.94
CA TYR A 229 -44.39 4.66 8.23
C TYR A 229 -43.02 4.76 7.53
N MET A 230 -41.98 4.83 8.36
CA MET A 230 -40.60 5.08 7.99
C MET A 230 -39.76 3.84 8.28
N GLY A 231 -39.14 3.27 7.24
CA GLY A 231 -38.23 2.12 7.36
C GLY A 231 -36.79 2.54 7.13
N ILE A 232 -35.88 2.13 8.01
CA ILE A 232 -34.44 2.43 7.93
C ILE A 232 -33.68 1.11 7.86
N GLY A 233 -32.70 0.98 6.96
CA GLY A 233 -31.89 -0.23 6.88
C GLY A 233 -31.04 -0.34 5.62
N LEU A 234 -31.12 -1.50 4.98
CA LEU A 234 -30.19 -1.93 3.93
C LEU A 234 -30.94 -2.57 2.76
N SER A 235 -30.44 -2.43 1.54
CA SER A 235 -30.91 -3.24 0.40
C SER A 235 -29.82 -3.48 -0.63
N ALA A 236 -29.88 -4.62 -1.31
CA ALA A 236 -29.02 -4.90 -2.46
C ALA A 236 -29.37 -3.99 -3.66
N GLN A 237 -28.44 -3.92 -4.62
CA GLN A 237 -28.64 -3.23 -5.89
C GLN A 237 -29.85 -3.81 -6.64
N GLY A 238 -30.66 -2.94 -7.27
CA GLY A 238 -31.80 -3.38 -8.09
C GLY A 238 -33.04 -3.87 -7.33
N VAL A 239 -32.99 -3.99 -6.00
CA VAL A 239 -34.20 -4.18 -5.18
C VAL A 239 -35.21 -3.07 -5.47
N ASN A 240 -36.49 -3.44 -5.55
CA ASN A 240 -37.58 -2.53 -5.90
C ASN A 240 -37.71 -1.39 -4.87
N MET A 241 -37.70 -0.15 -5.34
CA MET A 241 -37.81 1.04 -4.50
C MET A 241 -39.25 1.49 -4.24
N ASN A 242 -40.27 0.88 -4.84
CA ASN A 242 -41.69 1.08 -4.48
C ASN A 242 -42.11 0.17 -3.32
N ARG A 243 -41.35 0.27 -2.21
CA ARG A 243 -41.35 -0.56 -1.01
C ARG A 243 -40.72 0.21 0.15
N LEU A 244 -40.96 -0.23 1.38
CA LEU A 244 -40.09 0.07 2.52
C LEU A 244 -38.96 -0.97 2.63
N PRO A 245 -37.79 -0.63 3.24
CA PRO A 245 -36.71 -1.58 3.48
C PRO A 245 -37.19 -2.81 4.26
N GLY A 246 -36.68 -3.99 3.91
CA GLY A 246 -37.06 -5.26 4.55
C GLY A 246 -38.17 -6.05 3.86
N TRP A 247 -39.09 -5.43 3.11
CA TRP A 247 -40.27 -6.13 2.56
C TRP A 247 -40.00 -7.10 1.41
N ASP A 248 -39.06 -6.76 0.52
CA ASP A 248 -38.67 -7.60 -0.64
C ASP A 248 -37.34 -8.33 -0.34
N LYS A 249 -37.04 -9.40 -1.10
CA LYS A 249 -35.80 -10.17 -0.93
C LYS A 249 -34.53 -9.32 -1.07
N HIS A 250 -33.50 -9.65 -0.28
CA HIS A 250 -32.25 -8.89 -0.16
C HIS A 250 -32.44 -7.43 0.29
N SER A 251 -33.49 -7.21 1.08
CA SER A 251 -33.81 -5.95 1.76
C SER A 251 -33.97 -6.24 3.25
N TYR A 252 -33.57 -5.29 4.08
CA TYR A 252 -33.53 -5.41 5.55
C TYR A 252 -33.91 -4.05 6.15
N GLY A 253 -34.82 -4.01 7.12
CA GLY A 253 -35.33 -2.74 7.65
C GLY A 253 -35.87 -2.81 9.08
N TYR A 254 -35.80 -1.68 9.77
CA TYR A 254 -36.41 -1.43 11.09
C TYR A 254 -37.39 -0.26 10.94
N HIS A 255 -38.63 -0.46 11.36
CA HIS A 255 -39.77 0.42 11.04
C HIS A 255 -40.23 1.21 12.28
N GLY A 256 -40.60 2.48 12.06
CA GLY A 256 -40.81 3.44 13.14
C GLY A 256 -42.16 3.37 13.86
N ASP A 257 -43.20 2.92 13.16
CA ASP A 257 -44.57 2.87 13.65
C ASP A 257 -44.87 1.65 14.54
N ASP A 258 -44.23 0.52 14.27
CA ASP A 258 -44.43 -0.74 14.99
C ASP A 258 -43.18 -1.20 15.79
N GLY A 259 -41.99 -0.65 15.51
CA GLY A 259 -40.73 -1.06 16.12
C GLY A 259 -40.20 -2.42 15.63
N HIS A 260 -40.77 -2.99 14.57
CA HIS A 260 -40.44 -4.32 14.09
C HIS A 260 -39.25 -4.31 13.12
N SER A 261 -38.53 -5.44 13.06
CA SER A 261 -37.52 -5.71 12.04
C SER A 261 -38.12 -6.56 10.91
N PHE A 262 -37.76 -6.23 9.68
CA PHE A 262 -38.24 -6.86 8.45
C PHE A 262 -37.02 -7.42 7.70
N CYS A 263 -36.92 -8.74 7.62
CA CYS A 263 -35.79 -9.45 7.02
C CYS A 263 -36.23 -10.17 5.74
N SER A 264 -36.05 -9.53 4.57
CA SER A 264 -36.41 -10.07 3.26
C SER A 264 -37.85 -10.63 3.16
N SER A 265 -38.79 -10.01 3.89
CA SER A 265 -40.15 -10.46 4.12
C SER A 265 -41.06 -9.27 4.45
N GLY A 266 -42.29 -9.28 3.92
CA GLY A 266 -43.32 -8.31 4.29
C GLY A 266 -43.95 -8.52 5.68
N THR A 267 -43.53 -9.57 6.41
CA THR A 267 -43.96 -9.82 7.81
C THR A 267 -42.83 -9.45 8.76
N GLY A 268 -43.03 -8.39 9.54
CA GLY A 268 -42.08 -7.94 10.56
C GLY A 268 -42.04 -8.86 11.78
N GLN A 269 -40.96 -8.78 12.56
CA GLN A 269 -40.79 -9.43 13.85
C GLN A 269 -40.54 -8.37 14.95
N PRO A 270 -41.06 -8.54 16.18
CA PRO A 270 -40.74 -7.65 17.28
C PRO A 270 -39.23 -7.55 17.50
N TYR A 271 -38.71 -6.32 17.56
CA TYR A 271 -37.27 -6.08 17.64
C TYR A 271 -36.91 -4.94 18.60
N GLY A 272 -37.39 -3.73 18.32
CA GLY A 272 -37.03 -2.52 19.06
C GLY A 272 -38.26 -1.72 19.49
N PRO A 273 -38.06 -0.58 20.17
CA PRO A 273 -39.12 0.40 20.39
C PRO A 273 -39.57 1.03 19.06
N THR A 274 -40.71 1.70 19.06
CA THR A 274 -41.10 2.62 17.98
C THR A 274 -40.19 3.85 17.95
N PHE A 275 -40.17 4.60 16.84
CA PHE A 275 -39.41 5.84 16.71
C PHE A 275 -40.16 6.94 15.93
N THR A 276 -39.88 8.19 16.28
CA THR A 276 -40.69 9.34 15.80
C THR A 276 -39.87 10.63 15.70
N THR A 277 -40.54 11.74 15.36
CA THR A 277 -39.94 13.08 15.25
C THR A 277 -39.00 13.38 16.42
N GLY A 278 -37.73 13.69 16.10
CA GLY A 278 -36.69 13.98 17.09
C GLY A 278 -35.77 12.81 17.41
N ASP A 279 -36.15 11.56 17.15
CA ASP A 279 -35.26 10.41 17.34
C ASP A 279 -34.12 10.36 16.32
N VAL A 280 -32.98 9.80 16.72
CA VAL A 280 -31.86 9.39 15.86
C VAL A 280 -31.78 7.87 15.87
N ILE A 281 -31.84 7.27 14.69
CA ILE A 281 -31.74 5.82 14.50
C ILE A 281 -30.48 5.52 13.71
N GLY A 282 -29.54 4.83 14.32
CA GLY A 282 -28.33 4.35 13.66
C GLY A 282 -28.44 2.91 13.19
N CYS A 283 -27.69 2.55 12.16
CA CYS A 283 -27.62 1.22 11.58
C CYS A 283 -26.15 0.81 11.48
N CYS A 284 -25.75 -0.22 12.23
CA CYS A 284 -24.40 -0.73 12.29
C CYS A 284 -24.31 -2.10 11.60
N VAL A 285 -23.48 -2.18 10.56
CA VAL A 285 -23.25 -3.38 9.77
C VAL A 285 -21.87 -3.93 10.08
N ASN A 286 -21.79 -5.17 10.52
CA ASN A 286 -20.53 -5.87 10.74
C ASN A 286 -20.29 -6.86 9.59
N LEU A 287 -19.27 -6.58 8.80
CA LEU A 287 -18.86 -7.30 7.59
C LEU A 287 -17.81 -8.40 7.90
N ILE A 288 -17.46 -8.57 9.17
CA ILE A 288 -16.63 -9.69 9.66
C ILE A 288 -17.51 -10.92 9.88
N ASN A 289 -18.67 -10.72 10.55
CA ASN A 289 -19.60 -11.78 10.92
C ASN A 289 -20.97 -11.69 10.22
N ASN A 290 -21.11 -10.78 9.26
CA ASN A 290 -22.32 -10.57 8.45
C ASN A 290 -23.59 -10.28 9.28
N THR A 291 -23.47 -9.47 10.33
CA THR A 291 -24.58 -9.08 11.20
C THR A 291 -24.92 -7.60 11.11
N CYS A 292 -26.13 -7.22 11.51
CA CYS A 292 -26.53 -5.83 11.67
C CYS A 292 -27.30 -5.63 12.98
N PHE A 293 -27.02 -4.52 13.67
CA PHE A 293 -27.83 -4.00 14.77
C PHE A 293 -28.20 -2.54 14.53
N TYR A 294 -29.31 -2.12 15.12
CA TYR A 294 -29.70 -0.72 15.14
C TYR A 294 -29.36 -0.09 16.50
N THR A 295 -29.31 1.22 16.49
CA THR A 295 -29.21 2.04 17.70
C THR A 295 -30.35 3.04 17.72
N LYS A 296 -30.82 3.42 18.91
CA LYS A 296 -31.74 4.55 19.09
C LYS A 296 -31.13 5.53 20.08
N ASN A 297 -31.00 6.80 19.67
CA ASN A 297 -30.51 7.90 20.49
C ASN A 297 -29.20 7.58 21.25
N GLY A 298 -28.24 6.91 20.59
CA GLY A 298 -26.95 6.53 21.19
C GLY A 298 -26.92 5.19 21.94
N HIS A 299 -28.02 4.43 21.97
CA HIS A 299 -28.07 3.12 22.63
C HIS A 299 -28.30 1.98 21.63
N SER A 300 -27.53 0.89 21.74
CA SER A 300 -27.70 -0.32 20.90
C SER A 300 -28.96 -1.08 21.27
N LEU A 301 -29.65 -1.61 20.25
CA LEU A 301 -30.88 -2.40 20.35
C LEU A 301 -30.63 -3.91 20.16
N GLY A 302 -29.36 -4.34 20.04
CA GLY A 302 -28.99 -5.73 19.78
C GLY A 302 -29.15 -6.15 18.31
N ILE A 303 -28.66 -7.35 17.96
CA ILE A 303 -28.64 -7.83 16.57
C ILE A 303 -30.06 -7.98 16.02
N ALA A 304 -30.32 -7.34 14.88
CA ALA A 304 -31.55 -7.46 14.11
C ALA A 304 -31.47 -8.57 13.05
N PHE A 305 -30.31 -8.68 12.39
CA PHE A 305 -30.10 -9.57 11.25
C PHE A 305 -28.74 -10.27 11.33
N THR A 306 -28.71 -11.52 10.88
CA THR A 306 -27.50 -12.32 10.62
C THR A 306 -27.45 -12.67 9.13
N ASP A 307 -26.35 -13.30 8.70
CA ASP A 307 -26.21 -13.90 7.35
C ASP A 307 -26.45 -12.91 6.21
N LEU A 308 -26.07 -11.64 6.44
CA LEU A 308 -26.24 -10.57 5.45
C LEU A 308 -25.37 -10.82 4.21
N PRO A 309 -25.91 -10.62 2.99
CA PRO A 309 -25.11 -10.63 1.77
C PRO A 309 -24.19 -9.41 1.72
N PRO A 310 -23.05 -9.49 1.00
CA PRO A 310 -22.17 -8.35 0.77
C PRO A 310 -22.83 -7.32 -0.18
N ASN A 311 -22.17 -6.17 -0.33
CA ASN A 311 -22.55 -5.11 -1.27
C ASN A 311 -23.96 -4.51 -1.05
N LEU A 312 -24.41 -4.49 0.21
CA LEU A 312 -25.62 -3.79 0.62
C LEU A 312 -25.42 -2.28 0.62
N TYR A 313 -26.45 -1.56 0.22
CA TYR A 313 -26.54 -0.10 0.28
C TYR A 313 -27.30 0.30 1.54
N PRO A 314 -26.92 1.39 2.23
CA PRO A 314 -27.83 2.10 3.13
C PRO A 314 -29.10 2.49 2.39
N THR A 315 -30.25 2.32 3.02
CA THR A 315 -31.58 2.57 2.44
C THR A 315 -32.52 3.18 3.46
N VAL A 316 -33.28 4.19 3.05
CA VAL A 316 -34.45 4.71 3.78
C VAL A 316 -35.68 4.56 2.89
N GLY A 317 -36.81 4.18 3.48
CA GLY A 317 -38.13 4.26 2.89
C GLY A 317 -39.10 5.09 3.71
N LEU A 318 -39.97 5.84 3.03
CA LEU A 318 -41.03 6.67 3.57
C LEU A 318 -42.33 6.34 2.84
N GLN A 319 -43.49 6.56 3.46
CA GLN A 319 -44.80 6.20 2.88
C GLN A 319 -45.89 7.28 3.08
N THR A 320 -45.78 8.23 4.02
CA THR A 320 -46.87 9.18 4.30
C THR A 320 -46.48 10.67 4.18
N PRO A 321 -47.43 11.55 3.79
CA PRO A 321 -47.14 12.97 3.61
C PRO A 321 -46.56 13.62 4.87
N GLY A 322 -45.54 14.45 4.65
CA GLY A 322 -44.84 15.18 5.72
C GLY A 322 -43.73 14.39 6.42
N GLU A 323 -43.48 13.13 6.04
CA GLU A 323 -42.31 12.38 6.50
C GLU A 323 -41.02 12.97 5.92
N VAL A 324 -40.07 13.30 6.80
CA VAL A 324 -38.77 13.89 6.48
C VAL A 324 -37.71 13.31 7.40
N VAL A 325 -36.58 12.87 6.84
CA VAL A 325 -35.42 12.40 7.60
C VAL A 325 -34.11 12.93 7.02
N ASP A 326 -33.09 13.09 7.87
CA ASP A 326 -31.73 13.47 7.46
C ASP A 326 -30.76 12.32 7.73
N ALA A 327 -29.86 12.03 6.79
CA ALA A 327 -28.78 11.08 7.00
C ALA A 327 -27.48 11.75 7.43
N ASN A 328 -26.79 11.09 8.36
CA ASN A 328 -25.38 11.31 8.66
C ASN A 328 -24.61 10.05 8.23
N PHE A 329 -23.81 10.18 7.17
CA PHE A 329 -22.88 9.15 6.71
C PHE A 329 -21.45 9.38 7.24
N GLY A 330 -21.29 10.25 8.24
CA GLY A 330 -19.99 10.71 8.77
C GLY A 330 -19.72 12.21 8.55
N GLN A 331 -20.68 12.97 8.01
CA GLN A 331 -20.57 14.44 7.91
C GLN A 331 -20.46 15.09 9.28
N HIS A 332 -21.16 14.54 10.27
CA HIS A 332 -21.19 15.02 11.65
C HIS A 332 -20.75 13.91 12.61
N PRO A 333 -20.35 14.24 13.86
CA PRO A 333 -20.24 13.25 14.92
C PRO A 333 -21.53 12.43 15.06
N PHE A 334 -21.39 11.15 15.33
CA PHE A 334 -22.51 10.26 15.62
C PHE A 334 -22.99 10.44 17.07
N VAL A 335 -24.25 10.10 17.34
CA VAL A 335 -24.79 10.04 18.71
C VAL A 335 -24.33 8.76 19.42
N PHE A 336 -24.17 7.65 18.69
CA PHE A 336 -23.54 6.43 19.19
C PHE A 336 -22.01 6.51 19.14
N ASP A 337 -21.32 6.04 20.19
CA ASP A 337 -19.86 5.85 20.18
C ASP A 337 -19.49 4.60 19.38
N ILE A 338 -19.54 4.74 18.05
CA ILE A 338 -19.13 3.69 17.11
C ILE A 338 -17.64 3.37 17.24
N GLU A 339 -16.81 4.31 17.71
CA GLU A 339 -15.37 4.11 17.82
C GLU A 339 -15.03 3.17 18.98
N ASP A 340 -15.76 3.22 20.09
CA ASP A 340 -15.63 2.25 21.17
C ASP A 340 -16.02 0.84 20.74
N TYR A 341 -17.14 0.71 20.03
CA TYR A 341 -17.56 -0.56 19.46
C TYR A 341 -16.53 -1.12 18.46
N MET A 342 -15.91 -0.27 17.64
CA MET A 342 -14.80 -0.65 16.75
C MET A 342 -13.52 -1.01 17.51
N ARG A 343 -13.20 -0.35 18.64
CA ARG A 343 -12.06 -0.72 19.51
C ARG A 343 -12.23 -2.12 20.06
N GLU A 344 -13.41 -2.48 20.56
CA GLU A 344 -13.69 -3.81 21.10
C GLU A 344 -13.45 -4.90 20.03
N TRP A 345 -13.91 -4.67 18.80
CA TRP A 345 -13.68 -5.59 17.67
C TRP A 345 -12.22 -5.65 17.23
N ARG A 346 -11.50 -4.54 17.18
CA ARG A 346 -10.05 -4.53 16.93
C ARG A 346 -9.31 -5.39 17.95
N THR A 347 -9.61 -5.23 19.25
CA THR A 347 -9.00 -6.04 20.32
C THR A 347 -9.32 -7.53 20.18
N LYS A 348 -10.55 -7.90 19.77
CA LYS A 348 -10.93 -9.30 19.53
C LYS A 348 -10.17 -9.93 18.36
N ILE A 349 -10.02 -9.21 17.24
CA ILE A 349 -9.28 -9.70 16.06
C ILE A 349 -7.78 -9.80 16.36
N GLN A 350 -7.21 -8.78 17.01
CA GLN A 350 -5.81 -8.80 17.47
C GLN A 350 -5.53 -10.04 18.33
N ALA A 351 -6.34 -10.28 19.37
CA ALA A 351 -6.18 -11.44 20.25
C ALA A 351 -6.42 -12.79 19.56
N GLN A 352 -7.10 -12.84 18.41
CA GLN A 352 -7.20 -14.05 17.58
C GLN A 352 -5.93 -14.29 16.76
N ILE A 353 -5.29 -13.23 16.26
CA ILE A 353 -4.03 -13.30 15.51
C ILE A 353 -2.89 -13.68 16.46
N ASP A 354 -2.77 -13.02 17.62
CA ASP A 354 -1.74 -13.28 18.63
C ASP A 354 -1.79 -14.72 19.19
N ARG A 355 -2.98 -15.35 19.16
CA ARG A 355 -3.22 -16.73 19.62
C ARG A 355 -3.31 -17.73 18.48
N PHE A 356 -3.08 -17.32 17.23
CA PHE A 356 -3.15 -18.22 16.10
C PHE A 356 -2.00 -19.25 16.18
N PRO A 357 -2.29 -20.56 16.14
CA PRO A 357 -1.26 -21.57 16.34
C PRO A 357 -0.26 -21.58 15.18
N ILE A 358 0.97 -21.19 15.46
CA ILE A 358 2.11 -21.47 14.59
C ILE A 358 2.43 -22.96 14.77
N GLY A 359 2.28 -23.75 13.70
CA GLY A 359 2.24 -25.22 13.79
C GLY A 359 3.41 -25.85 14.55
N ASP A 360 3.11 -26.85 15.39
CA ASP A 360 3.94 -27.42 16.47
C ASP A 360 5.20 -28.22 16.02
N ARG A 361 5.76 -27.93 14.84
CA ARG A 361 7.05 -28.49 14.41
C ARG A 361 8.15 -27.66 15.05
N GLU A 362 8.35 -27.87 16.36
CA GLU A 362 9.32 -27.18 17.20
C GLU A 362 10.68 -27.03 16.50
N GLY A 363 11.19 -25.81 16.39
CA GLY A 363 12.45 -25.49 15.72
C GLY A 363 12.33 -25.16 14.24
N GLU A 364 11.33 -25.64 13.50
CA GLU A 364 11.24 -25.41 12.04
C GLU A 364 10.92 -23.95 11.72
N TRP A 365 9.97 -23.32 12.43
CA TRP A 365 9.62 -21.92 12.20
C TRP A 365 10.71 -20.96 12.70
N GLN A 366 11.36 -21.25 13.84
CA GLN A 366 12.52 -20.47 14.30
C GLN A 366 13.65 -20.54 13.27
N THR A 367 13.99 -21.74 12.80
CA THR A 367 15.01 -21.95 11.75
C THR A 367 14.63 -21.24 10.45
N MET A 368 13.35 -21.24 10.07
CA MET A 368 12.86 -20.51 8.89
C MET A 368 13.07 -19.00 9.04
N ILE A 369 12.67 -18.40 10.16
CA ILE A 369 12.88 -16.97 10.44
C ILE A 369 14.38 -16.64 10.47
N GLN A 370 15.21 -17.46 11.12
CA GLN A 370 16.67 -17.28 11.12
C GLN A 370 17.26 -17.32 9.71
N LYS A 371 16.81 -18.22 8.83
CA LYS A 371 17.21 -18.24 7.41
C LYS A 371 16.74 -16.99 6.66
N MET A 372 15.53 -16.50 6.92
CA MET A 372 15.00 -15.27 6.32
C MET A 372 15.80 -14.04 6.76
N VAL A 373 16.13 -13.91 8.05
CA VAL A 373 16.98 -12.83 8.59
C VAL A 373 18.40 -12.92 8.05
N SER A 374 19.04 -14.10 8.09
CA SER A 374 20.39 -14.31 7.54
C SER A 374 20.46 -13.93 6.05
N SER A 375 19.51 -14.41 5.24
CA SER A 375 19.46 -14.05 3.81
C SER A 375 19.21 -12.56 3.56
N TYR A 376 18.45 -11.88 4.41
CA TYR A 376 18.28 -10.42 4.36
C TYR A 376 19.60 -9.69 4.66
N LEU A 377 20.31 -10.08 5.72
CA LEU A 377 21.59 -9.48 6.09
C LEU A 377 22.65 -9.63 4.99
N VAL A 378 22.74 -10.82 4.39
CA VAL A 378 23.64 -11.10 3.25
C VAL A 378 23.22 -10.30 2.02
N HIS A 379 21.93 -10.29 1.66
CA HIS A 379 21.41 -9.55 0.51
C HIS A 379 21.77 -8.07 0.57
N HIS A 380 21.57 -7.42 1.72
CA HIS A 380 21.87 -6.00 1.91
C HIS A 380 23.35 -5.68 2.18
N GLY A 381 24.23 -6.69 2.29
CA GLY A 381 25.68 -6.48 2.43
C GLY A 381 26.15 -6.23 3.87
N TYR A 382 25.33 -6.56 4.88
CA TYR A 382 25.65 -6.40 6.31
C TYR A 382 26.57 -7.52 6.81
N CYS A 383 27.75 -7.65 6.19
CA CYS A 383 28.64 -8.81 6.30
C CYS A 383 29.01 -9.18 7.75
N ALA A 384 29.50 -8.23 8.56
CA ALA A 384 29.87 -8.48 9.96
C ALA A 384 28.67 -8.94 10.82
N THR A 385 27.50 -8.34 10.59
CA THR A 385 26.25 -8.71 11.28
C THR A 385 25.76 -10.09 10.84
N ALA A 386 25.83 -10.40 9.54
CA ALA A 386 25.47 -11.70 8.97
C ALA A 386 26.34 -12.82 9.53
N GLU A 387 27.66 -12.60 9.62
CA GLU A 387 28.60 -13.55 10.22
C GLU A 387 28.34 -13.76 11.72
N ALA A 388 28.15 -12.69 12.49
CA ALA A 388 27.85 -12.78 13.91
C ALA A 388 26.53 -13.53 14.17
N PHE A 389 25.50 -13.20 13.38
CA PHE A 389 24.20 -13.85 13.42
C PHE A 389 24.32 -15.34 13.05
N ALA A 390 25.00 -15.67 11.96
CA ALA A 390 25.24 -17.04 11.50
C ALA A 390 25.94 -17.89 12.58
N ARG A 391 26.99 -17.37 13.23
CA ARG A 391 27.67 -18.04 14.36
C ARG A 391 26.78 -18.27 15.58
N SER A 392 25.78 -17.40 15.81
CA SER A 392 24.85 -17.51 16.95
C SER A 392 23.62 -18.40 16.68
N THR A 393 23.38 -18.78 15.42
CA THR A 393 22.15 -19.47 14.98
C THR A 393 22.41 -20.71 14.12
N ASP A 394 23.67 -21.14 14.02
CA ASP A 394 24.16 -22.24 13.18
C ASP A 394 23.67 -22.18 11.71
N GLN A 395 23.48 -20.97 11.19
CA GLN A 395 23.06 -20.76 9.79
C GLN A 395 24.25 -20.69 8.84
N THR A 396 24.10 -21.27 7.65
CA THR A 396 25.13 -21.20 6.61
C THR A 396 24.94 -19.96 5.73
N VAL A 397 26.05 -19.25 5.46
CA VAL A 397 26.10 -18.16 4.48
C VAL A 397 26.43 -18.76 3.12
N LEU A 398 25.50 -18.66 2.16
CA LEU A 398 25.63 -19.27 0.83
C LEU A 398 26.44 -18.43 -0.17
N GLU A 399 26.55 -17.12 0.05
CA GLU A 399 27.29 -16.23 -0.85
C GLU A 399 28.74 -16.08 -0.39
N GLU A 400 29.68 -16.08 -1.35
CA GLU A 400 31.10 -15.90 -1.05
C GLU A 400 31.39 -14.48 -0.51
N LEU A 401 32.20 -14.42 0.54
CA LEU A 401 32.67 -13.19 1.19
C LEU A 401 33.20 -12.12 0.21
N ALA A 402 33.87 -12.53 -0.87
CA ALA A 402 34.36 -11.63 -1.91
C ALA A 402 33.22 -10.94 -2.68
N SER A 403 32.15 -11.67 -3.01
CA SER A 403 30.96 -11.11 -3.68
C SER A 403 30.23 -10.11 -2.78
N ILE A 404 30.01 -10.45 -1.50
CA ILE A 404 29.38 -9.56 -0.52
C ILE A 404 30.15 -8.24 -0.40
N LYS A 405 31.49 -8.30 -0.27
CA LYS A 405 32.36 -7.12 -0.18
C LYS A 405 32.35 -6.28 -1.48
N ASN A 406 32.30 -6.91 -2.65
CA ASN A 406 32.19 -6.23 -3.94
C ASN A 406 30.86 -5.44 -4.05
N ARG A 407 29.74 -6.07 -3.68
CA ARG A 407 28.42 -5.39 -3.63
C ARG A 407 28.41 -4.25 -2.61
N GLN A 408 28.92 -4.48 -1.41
CA GLN A 408 29.02 -3.47 -0.36
C GLN A 408 29.82 -2.23 -0.80
N ARG A 409 30.93 -2.41 -1.54
CA ARG A 409 31.71 -1.32 -2.14
C ARG A 409 30.89 -0.49 -3.12
N ILE A 410 30.13 -1.13 -4.01
CA ILE A 410 29.26 -0.44 -4.98
C ILE A 410 28.13 0.30 -4.26
N GLN A 411 27.44 -0.36 -3.32
CA GLN A 411 26.35 0.24 -2.55
C GLN A 411 26.84 1.48 -1.77
N LYS A 412 28.02 1.42 -1.15
CA LYS A 412 28.64 2.56 -0.44
C LYS A 412 28.91 3.75 -1.38
N LEU A 413 29.30 3.51 -2.64
CA LEU A 413 29.48 4.58 -3.63
C LEU A 413 28.15 5.21 -4.05
N VAL A 414 27.11 4.40 -4.31
CA VAL A 414 25.75 4.90 -4.66
C VAL A 414 25.17 5.74 -3.52
N LEU A 415 25.19 5.23 -2.27
CA LEU A 415 24.63 5.94 -1.12
C LEU A 415 25.42 7.20 -0.76
N ALA A 416 26.72 7.25 -1.05
CA ALA A 416 27.54 8.46 -0.94
C ALA A 416 27.31 9.50 -2.07
N GLY A 417 26.48 9.18 -3.08
CA GLY A 417 26.22 10.05 -4.23
C GLY A 417 27.37 10.09 -5.26
N ARG A 418 28.28 9.10 -5.24
CA ARG A 418 29.39 8.94 -6.19
C ARG A 418 28.99 7.99 -7.31
N MET A 419 27.99 8.41 -8.09
CA MET A 419 27.31 7.56 -9.07
C MET A 419 28.22 7.20 -10.25
N GLY A 420 29.08 8.11 -10.71
CA GLY A 420 30.06 7.81 -11.78
C GLY A 420 30.97 6.64 -11.41
N GLU A 421 31.60 6.72 -10.24
CA GLU A 421 32.46 5.65 -9.72
C GLU A 421 31.72 4.35 -9.40
N ALA A 422 30.45 4.43 -8.97
CA ALA A 422 29.61 3.25 -8.78
C ALA A 422 29.35 2.52 -10.09
N ILE A 423 29.10 3.25 -11.19
CA ILE A 423 28.91 2.71 -12.53
C ILE A 423 30.21 2.06 -13.03
N GLU A 424 31.35 2.75 -12.94
CA GLU A 424 32.65 2.22 -13.35
C GLU A 424 33.04 0.97 -12.55
N THR A 425 32.90 1.00 -11.22
CA THR A 425 33.17 -0.15 -10.33
C THR A 425 32.26 -1.33 -10.68
N THR A 426 30.99 -1.07 -11.02
CA THR A 426 30.07 -2.12 -11.48
C THR A 426 30.52 -2.74 -12.80
N GLN A 427 30.96 -1.93 -13.78
CA GLN A 427 31.44 -2.43 -15.08
C GLN A 427 32.73 -3.25 -14.95
N GLN A 428 33.62 -2.87 -14.02
CA GLN A 428 34.86 -3.58 -13.73
C GLN A 428 34.61 -4.93 -13.02
N LEU A 429 33.77 -4.95 -11.99
CA LEU A 429 33.51 -6.15 -11.18
C LEU A 429 32.48 -7.09 -11.82
N TYR A 430 31.54 -6.55 -12.60
CA TYR A 430 30.46 -7.31 -13.24
C TYR A 430 30.31 -6.92 -14.73
N PRO A 431 31.25 -7.37 -15.61
CA PRO A 431 31.22 -7.07 -17.03
C PRO A 431 29.89 -7.44 -17.69
N SER A 432 29.47 -6.63 -18.67
CA SER A 432 28.19 -6.73 -19.40
C SER A 432 26.89 -6.67 -18.58
N LEU A 433 26.92 -6.49 -17.24
CA LEU A 433 25.70 -6.36 -16.43
C LEU A 433 24.86 -5.15 -16.87
N LEU A 434 25.50 -3.97 -17.01
CA LEU A 434 24.83 -2.74 -17.42
C LEU A 434 24.52 -2.69 -18.92
N GLU A 435 25.29 -3.40 -19.75
CA GLU A 435 25.03 -3.54 -21.19
C GLU A 435 23.75 -4.34 -21.44
N ARG A 436 23.54 -5.42 -20.68
CA ARG A 436 22.33 -6.26 -20.73
C ARG A 436 21.11 -5.57 -20.09
N ASN A 437 21.31 -4.55 -19.26
CA ASN A 437 20.26 -3.84 -18.53
C ASN A 437 20.25 -2.33 -18.82
N PRO A 438 19.95 -1.91 -20.07
CA PRO A 438 20.10 -0.51 -20.48
C PRO A 438 19.12 0.45 -19.77
N ASN A 439 17.97 -0.05 -19.28
CA ASN A 439 17.06 0.74 -18.42
C ASN A 439 17.64 1.00 -17.02
N LEU A 440 18.41 0.06 -16.45
CA LEU A 440 19.11 0.25 -15.18
C LEU A 440 20.28 1.22 -15.36
N LEU A 441 21.07 1.08 -16.43
CA LEU A 441 22.11 2.03 -16.78
C LEU A 441 21.56 3.45 -16.95
N PHE A 442 20.42 3.61 -17.63
CA PHE A 442 19.75 4.90 -17.75
C PHE A 442 19.29 5.46 -16.39
N THR A 443 18.69 4.62 -15.53
CA THR A 443 18.31 4.99 -14.16
C THR A 443 19.52 5.51 -13.36
N LEU A 444 20.63 4.78 -13.42
CA LEU A 444 21.90 5.16 -12.78
C LEU A 444 22.46 6.48 -13.33
N LYS A 445 22.40 6.69 -14.65
CA LYS A 445 22.85 7.93 -15.30
C LYS A 445 21.93 9.12 -15.02
N VAL A 446 20.60 8.94 -14.93
CA VAL A 446 19.69 9.99 -14.43
C VAL A 446 20.03 10.35 -12.98
N ARG A 447 20.30 9.37 -12.11
CA ARG A 447 20.73 9.67 -10.73
C ARG A 447 22.10 10.35 -10.70
N GLN A 448 23.05 9.95 -11.54
CA GLN A 448 24.34 10.65 -11.67
C GLN A 448 24.14 12.13 -12.00
N PHE A 449 23.29 12.48 -12.96
CA PHE A 449 22.96 13.88 -13.27
C PHE A 449 22.40 14.63 -12.06
N ILE A 450 21.50 14.02 -11.27
CA ILE A 450 20.95 14.63 -10.05
C ILE A 450 22.05 14.86 -9.00
N GLU A 451 22.99 13.92 -8.82
CA GLU A 451 24.12 14.10 -7.90
C GLU A 451 25.20 15.08 -8.44
N MET A 452 25.27 15.30 -9.76
CA MET A 452 26.07 16.37 -10.36
C MET A 452 25.44 17.74 -10.05
N VAL A 453 24.12 17.90 -10.20
CA VAL A 453 23.36 19.10 -9.77
C VAL A 453 23.63 19.39 -8.28
N ASN A 454 23.58 18.35 -7.44
CA ASN A 454 23.83 18.38 -5.99
C ASN A 454 25.31 18.65 -5.62
N GLY A 455 26.24 18.51 -6.56
CA GLY A 455 27.69 18.68 -6.34
C GLY A 455 28.40 17.52 -5.64
N THR A 456 27.74 16.38 -5.44
CA THR A 456 28.33 15.22 -4.72
C THR A 456 29.03 14.21 -5.63
N ASP A 457 28.66 14.14 -6.91
CA ASP A 457 29.28 13.21 -7.87
C ASP A 457 30.74 13.59 -8.19
N SER A 458 31.59 12.59 -8.40
CA SER A 458 33.03 12.79 -8.57
C SER A 458 33.40 13.61 -9.82
N GLU A 459 32.61 13.54 -10.88
CA GLU A 459 32.84 14.32 -12.11
C GLU A 459 32.78 15.84 -11.91
N VAL A 460 32.01 16.31 -10.92
CA VAL A 460 31.87 17.74 -10.58
C VAL A 460 32.67 18.13 -9.34
N ARG A 461 32.77 17.22 -8.36
CA ARG A 461 33.43 17.45 -7.07
C ARG A 461 34.91 17.80 -7.22
N CYS A 462 35.62 17.13 -8.14
CA CYS A 462 37.04 17.39 -8.42
C CYS A 462 37.29 18.73 -9.15
N LEU A 463 36.26 19.40 -9.64
CA LEU A 463 36.32 20.71 -10.31
C LEU A 463 35.88 21.86 -9.39
N GLY A 464 35.38 21.55 -8.19
CA GLY A 464 35.07 22.51 -7.13
C GLY A 464 36.32 22.87 -6.31
N GLY A 465 36.98 23.96 -6.67
CA GLY A 465 38.21 24.40 -6.02
C GLY A 465 38.02 24.92 -4.59
N ARG A 466 38.04 24.03 -3.59
CA ARG A 466 38.45 24.29 -2.19
C ARG A 466 38.69 22.96 -1.44
N SER A 467 39.91 22.43 -1.54
CA SER A 467 40.42 21.44 -0.58
C SER A 467 41.10 22.16 0.60
N PRO A 468 41.00 21.67 1.85
CA PRO A 468 41.91 22.08 2.91
C PRO A 468 43.36 21.81 2.52
N LYS A 469 44.28 22.66 2.98
CA LYS A 469 45.69 22.68 2.55
C LYS A 469 46.44 21.42 2.97
N SER A 470 47.09 20.76 2.01
CA SER A 470 48.35 20.06 2.21
C SER A 470 49.27 20.36 1.03
N GLN A 471 50.43 20.97 1.29
CA GLN A 471 51.45 21.22 0.26
C GLN A 471 52.15 19.91 -0.08
N ASP A 472 52.26 19.55 -1.36
CA ASP A 472 53.56 19.57 -2.05
C ASP A 472 53.51 19.10 -3.53
N SER A 473 54.05 19.97 -4.40
CA SER A 473 54.79 19.71 -5.65
C SER A 473 54.34 18.67 -6.70
N TYR A 474 53.85 19.18 -7.84
CA TYR A 474 53.82 18.60 -9.20
C TYR A 474 55.24 18.49 -9.84
N PRO A 475 55.47 17.92 -11.07
CA PRO A 475 54.56 17.54 -12.18
C PRO A 475 54.74 16.06 -12.67
N VAL A 476 54.05 15.47 -13.67
CA VAL A 476 53.80 15.86 -15.09
C VAL A 476 52.58 15.09 -15.67
N SER A 477 51.83 15.71 -16.59
CA SER A 477 50.72 15.06 -17.34
C SER A 477 51.19 14.34 -18.62
N PRO A 478 50.56 13.21 -19.02
CA PRO A 478 50.69 12.66 -20.37
C PRO A 478 49.62 13.24 -21.33
N ARG A 479 50.00 13.57 -22.57
CA ARG A 479 49.08 13.78 -23.71
C ARG A 479 49.11 12.55 -24.65
N PRO A 480 48.01 12.25 -25.36
CA PRO A 480 47.87 11.00 -26.12
C PRO A 480 48.55 11.01 -27.50
N PHE A 481 48.77 9.81 -28.03
CA PHE A 481 49.49 9.52 -29.27
C PHE A 481 48.74 9.85 -30.57
N SER A 482 49.51 10.15 -31.62
CA SER A 482 49.19 9.92 -33.03
C SER A 482 50.49 9.63 -33.78
N SER A 483 50.46 8.74 -34.77
CA SER A 483 51.64 8.16 -35.47
C SER A 483 51.33 8.00 -36.97
N PRO A 484 52.28 7.67 -37.87
CA PRO A 484 53.76 7.75 -37.81
C PRO A 484 54.40 8.47 -39.04
N SER A 485 55.72 8.75 -39.01
CA SER A 485 56.55 8.83 -40.24
C SER A 485 58.05 8.65 -39.94
N MET A 486 58.88 8.48 -40.98
CA MET A 486 60.18 7.79 -41.00
C MET A 486 61.43 8.70 -40.98
N SER A 487 62.45 8.31 -40.18
CA SER A 487 63.92 8.25 -40.50
C SER A 487 64.72 9.50 -40.96
N PRO A 488 66.08 9.50 -40.91
CA PRO A 488 67.02 8.95 -39.90
C PRO A 488 68.24 9.88 -39.57
N SER A 489 69.21 9.35 -38.79
CA SER A 489 70.68 9.59 -38.83
C SER A 489 71.41 10.52 -37.82
N HIS A 490 72.69 10.16 -37.58
CA HIS A 490 73.75 10.77 -36.72
C HIS A 490 73.55 10.72 -35.17
N GLY A 491 74.58 10.51 -34.32
CA GLY A 491 75.96 10.08 -34.58
C GLY A 491 77.00 10.53 -33.51
N MET A 492 77.63 9.56 -32.82
CA MET A 492 78.97 9.59 -32.16
C MET A 492 79.24 10.24 -30.77
N ASN A 493 80.20 9.57 -30.09
CA ASN A 493 81.06 9.88 -28.93
C ASN A 493 80.50 9.71 -27.50
N ILE A 494 80.88 8.66 -26.74
CA ILE A 494 82.19 8.24 -26.17
C ILE A 494 82.71 9.15 -25.05
N HIS A 495 82.80 8.59 -23.83
CA HIS A 495 83.96 8.70 -22.93
C HIS A 495 84.04 7.43 -22.03
N ASN A 496 85.17 7.22 -21.35
CA ASN A 496 85.74 5.88 -21.04
C ASN A 496 86.32 5.78 -19.59
N LEU A 497 86.90 4.59 -19.25
CA LEU A 497 87.58 4.12 -18.01
C LEU A 497 86.66 3.32 -17.05
N ALA A 498 86.83 2.01 -16.80
CA ALA A 498 87.95 1.19 -16.25
C ALA A 498 87.87 1.04 -14.70
N SER A 499 88.08 -0.09 -14.01
CA SER A 499 88.48 -1.50 -14.27
C SER A 499 88.06 -2.39 -13.06
N GLY A 500 88.15 -3.73 -12.97
CA GLY A 500 88.67 -4.82 -13.83
C GLY A 500 88.88 -6.14 -13.02
N LYS A 501 89.31 -7.24 -13.67
CA LYS A 501 89.38 -8.68 -13.19
C LYS A 501 88.01 -9.39 -13.10
N GLY A 502 87.79 -10.64 -13.55
CA GLY A 502 88.63 -11.73 -14.12
C GLY A 502 88.22 -13.07 -13.47
N SER A 503 88.11 -14.26 -14.11
CA SER A 503 88.56 -14.73 -15.44
C SER A 503 87.92 -16.10 -15.82
N THR A 504 87.77 -16.39 -17.13
CA THR A 504 87.78 -17.74 -17.81
C THR A 504 86.74 -18.85 -17.46
N ALA A 505 86.24 -19.71 -18.37
CA ALA A 505 86.45 -19.90 -19.82
C ALA A 505 85.45 -20.89 -20.50
N HIS A 506 85.03 -20.60 -21.76
CA HIS A 506 84.80 -21.53 -22.92
C HIS A 506 83.75 -22.69 -22.83
N PHE A 507 83.04 -23.16 -23.88
CA PHE A 507 82.94 -22.83 -25.32
C PHE A 507 81.53 -23.16 -25.91
N SER A 508 81.36 -23.16 -27.25
CA SER A 508 80.12 -22.89 -28.00
C SER A 508 79.38 -24.06 -28.68
N GLY A 509 78.11 -23.81 -29.04
CA GLY A 509 77.42 -24.35 -30.23
C GLY A 509 75.88 -24.27 -30.14
N PHE A 510 75.04 -24.09 -31.15
CA PHE A 510 74.99 -23.45 -32.49
C PHE A 510 73.62 -23.87 -33.09
N GLU A 511 72.90 -22.98 -33.80
CA GLU A 511 71.73 -23.28 -34.69
C GLU A 511 70.46 -23.98 -34.11
N SER A 512 69.31 -24.08 -34.82
CA SER A 512 68.62 -23.13 -35.74
C SER A 512 67.19 -23.62 -36.09
N CYS A 513 66.23 -22.69 -36.07
CA CYS A 513 65.04 -22.56 -36.95
C CYS A 513 63.95 -23.66 -37.18
N SER A 514 62.72 -23.15 -37.41
CA SER A 514 61.75 -23.55 -38.46
C SER A 514 60.58 -24.52 -38.22
N ASN A 515 59.38 -23.91 -38.13
CA ASN A 515 58.18 -24.11 -38.97
C ASN A 515 57.56 -25.50 -39.26
N GLY A 516 56.22 -25.55 -39.16
CA GLY A 516 55.37 -26.57 -39.81
C GLY A 516 53.87 -26.25 -39.70
N VAL A 517 53.25 -25.77 -40.77
CA VAL A 517 51.80 -25.50 -40.92
C VAL A 517 51.21 -26.48 -41.94
N ILE A 518 49.92 -26.88 -41.84
CA ILE A 518 48.95 -27.02 -42.96
C ILE A 518 47.55 -27.46 -42.47
N SER A 519 46.52 -26.92 -43.12
CA SER A 519 45.08 -27.14 -42.91
C SER A 519 44.52 -28.39 -43.59
N ASN A 520 43.35 -28.89 -43.16
CA ASN A 520 42.11 -28.83 -43.99
C ASN A 520 40.81 -29.39 -43.33
N LYS A 521 39.77 -28.53 -43.34
CA LYS A 521 38.37 -28.74 -43.82
C LYS A 521 38.00 -30.16 -44.34
N ALA A 522 36.77 -30.72 -44.21
CA ALA A 522 35.42 -30.14 -44.13
C ALA A 522 34.30 -31.21 -43.91
N HIS A 523 33.05 -30.72 -43.73
CA HIS A 523 31.73 -31.39 -43.80
C HIS A 523 31.42 -32.55 -42.81
N GLN A 524 30.33 -32.58 -42.01
CA GLN A 524 28.94 -32.09 -42.10
C GLN A 524 27.97 -33.02 -42.84
N SER A 525 27.09 -33.70 -42.09
CA SER A 525 25.84 -34.29 -42.58
C SER A 525 24.80 -34.43 -41.44
N TYR A 526 23.54 -34.14 -41.77
CA TYR A 526 22.35 -34.20 -40.90
C TYR A 526 21.59 -35.52 -41.12
N CYS A 527 20.92 -36.04 -40.09
CA CYS A 527 19.62 -36.74 -40.25
C CYS A 527 18.83 -36.82 -38.92
N HIS A 528 17.52 -37.06 -39.04
CA HIS A 528 16.49 -36.75 -38.04
C HIS A 528 15.84 -37.98 -37.38
N SER A 529 15.40 -37.81 -36.13
CA SER A 529 14.12 -38.26 -35.53
C SER A 529 13.65 -39.73 -35.63
N ASN A 530 13.44 -40.39 -34.48
CA ASN A 530 12.06 -40.63 -33.96
C ASN A 530 11.94 -41.38 -32.60
N LYS A 531 11.06 -40.83 -31.73
CA LYS A 531 10.03 -41.50 -30.89
C LYS A 531 10.30 -42.46 -29.70
N HIS A 532 9.44 -42.26 -28.68
CA HIS A 532 9.00 -43.18 -27.59
C HIS A 532 10.04 -43.59 -26.51
N GLN A 533 9.69 -43.87 -25.23
CA GLN A 533 8.56 -43.48 -24.35
C GLN A 533 8.90 -43.92 -22.89
N SER A 534 8.30 -43.26 -21.87
CA SER A 534 7.99 -43.77 -20.51
C SER A 534 9.06 -44.38 -19.57
N SER A 535 9.29 -43.63 -18.48
CA SER A 535 9.17 -44.03 -17.05
C SER A 535 10.11 -45.05 -16.36
N ASN A 536 10.64 -44.57 -15.22
CA ASN A 536 10.95 -45.28 -13.95
C ASN A 536 11.98 -46.42 -13.95
N LEU A 537 12.98 -46.33 -13.06
CA LEU A 537 13.08 -47.20 -11.87
C LEU A 537 14.21 -46.79 -10.90
N ASN A 538 13.85 -46.85 -9.60
CA ASN A 538 14.63 -47.17 -8.39
C ASN A 538 15.98 -46.53 -7.98
N VAL A 539 15.98 -46.28 -6.67
CA VAL A 539 17.06 -46.06 -5.70
C VAL A 539 18.10 -47.20 -5.68
N PRO A 540 19.28 -47.03 -5.04
CA PRO A 540 19.34 -47.47 -3.63
C PRO A 540 20.02 -46.49 -2.67
N GLU A 541 19.41 -46.40 -1.50
CA GLU A 541 19.93 -45.82 -0.25
C GLU A 541 20.79 -46.87 0.47
N LEU A 542 21.90 -46.46 1.09
CA LEU A 542 22.54 -47.23 2.16
C LEU A 542 23.17 -46.28 3.17
N ASN A 543 23.03 -46.61 4.45
CA ASN A 543 23.17 -45.68 5.56
C ASN A 543 24.04 -46.29 6.67
N SER A 544 24.87 -45.45 7.33
CA SER A 544 25.62 -45.76 8.57
C SER A 544 26.73 -46.85 8.48
N ILE A 545 27.72 -46.98 9.37
CA ILE A 545 27.94 -46.46 10.74
C ILE A 545 29.47 -46.20 10.93
N ASN A 546 29.87 -45.14 11.66
CA ASN A 546 30.62 -45.22 12.95
C ASN A 546 31.53 -44.02 13.26
N MET A 547 31.55 -43.65 14.54
CA MET A 547 32.41 -42.62 15.14
C MET A 547 33.76 -43.20 15.56
N SER A 548 34.84 -42.43 15.40
CA SER A 548 36.08 -42.64 16.16
C SER A 548 36.88 -41.35 16.29
N ARG A 549 37.29 -41.06 17.53
CA ARG A 549 37.94 -39.84 17.99
C ARG A 549 39.46 -40.02 17.94
N SER A 550 40.17 -39.14 17.24
CA SER A 550 41.63 -39.01 17.41
C SER A 550 42.07 -37.55 17.27
N GLN A 551 42.81 -37.07 18.26
CA GLN A 551 43.50 -35.78 18.21
C GLN A 551 44.65 -35.88 17.19
N GLN A 552 44.84 -34.87 16.36
CA GLN A 552 46.17 -34.55 15.86
C GLN A 552 46.33 -33.04 15.70
N VAL A 553 47.29 -32.51 16.46
CA VAL A 553 47.74 -31.12 16.43
C VAL A 553 48.57 -30.92 15.18
N ASN A 554 48.37 -29.82 14.45
CA ASN A 554 49.43 -29.27 13.59
C ASN A 554 49.31 -27.75 13.53
N ASN A 555 50.36 -27.08 13.97
CA ASN A 555 50.49 -25.62 13.92
C ASN A 555 50.80 -25.19 12.48
N PHE A 556 50.11 -24.15 12.00
CA PHE A 556 50.68 -23.22 11.03
C PHE A 556 50.44 -21.78 11.47
N THR A 557 51.38 -20.91 11.10
CA THR A 557 51.75 -19.72 11.86
C THR A 557 50.91 -18.48 11.55
N SER A 558 50.70 -17.66 12.58
CA SER A 558 50.07 -16.33 12.49
C SER A 558 50.77 -15.42 11.48
N ASN A 559 49.97 -14.59 10.81
CA ASN A 559 50.36 -13.26 10.38
C ASN A 559 49.27 -12.29 10.84
N ASP A 560 49.50 -11.63 11.97
CA ASP A 560 48.70 -10.50 12.43
C ASP A 560 48.77 -9.36 11.41
N VAL A 561 47.63 -8.77 11.08
CA VAL A 561 47.54 -7.46 10.43
C VAL A 561 46.48 -6.67 11.17
N ASP A 562 46.95 -5.80 12.05
CA ASP A 562 46.14 -4.85 12.81
C ASP A 562 45.37 -3.92 11.86
N MET A 563 44.11 -3.62 12.16
CA MET A 563 43.29 -2.74 11.33
C MET A 563 42.40 -1.84 12.20
N GLU A 564 42.75 -0.55 12.21
CA GLU A 564 42.13 0.46 13.05
C GLU A 564 40.62 0.60 12.80
N THR A 565 39.85 0.75 13.89
CA THR A 565 38.39 0.84 13.85
C THR A 565 37.93 2.29 13.93
N ASP A 566 37.63 2.91 12.78
CA ASP A 566 36.91 4.18 12.72
C ASP A 566 35.40 3.95 12.83
N HIS A 567 34.84 4.24 14.00
CA HIS A 567 33.40 4.22 14.23
C HIS A 567 32.70 5.41 13.56
N TYR A 568 31.84 5.14 12.56
CA TYR A 568 30.79 6.07 12.16
C TYR A 568 29.42 5.47 12.49
N SER A 569 28.68 6.17 13.37
CA SER A 569 27.32 5.79 13.75
C SER A 569 26.34 6.18 12.65
N ASN A 570 25.55 5.23 12.16
CA ASN A 570 24.40 5.52 11.31
C ASN A 570 23.27 6.03 12.19
N GLY A 571 22.81 7.26 11.92
CA GLY A 571 21.80 7.92 12.75
C GLY A 571 20.46 7.19 12.73
N VAL A 572 20.11 6.61 13.88
CA VAL A 572 18.72 6.34 14.27
C VAL A 572 18.29 7.50 15.16
N GLY A 573 17.30 8.27 14.71
CA GLY A 573 16.78 9.40 15.45
C GLY A 573 15.76 8.96 16.50
N GLU A 574 16.21 8.64 17.71
CA GLU A 574 15.29 8.39 18.84
C GLU A 574 14.79 9.71 19.43
N THR A 575 13.48 9.95 19.30
CA THR A 575 12.79 11.02 20.04
C THR A 575 12.41 10.52 21.43
N SER A 576 12.93 11.14 22.49
CA SER A 576 12.48 10.94 23.88
C SER A 576 12.62 12.21 24.70
N SER A 577 11.71 12.41 25.66
CA SER A 577 11.39 13.70 26.27
C SER A 577 11.91 13.88 27.70
N ASN A 578 11.71 15.10 28.24
CA ASN A 578 12.01 15.61 29.59
C ASN A 578 13.47 16.10 29.80
N GLY A 579 13.73 17.24 30.46
CA GLY A 579 12.83 18.29 30.96
C GLY A 579 13.55 19.37 31.77
N PHE A 580 12.98 20.58 31.82
CA PHE A 580 13.11 21.62 32.88
C PHE A 580 14.43 21.81 33.66
N LEU A 581 15.13 22.96 33.47
CA LEU A 581 15.10 24.09 34.45
C LEU A 581 15.98 25.32 34.09
N ASN A 582 15.43 26.47 34.48
CA ASN A 582 15.84 27.88 34.39
C ASN A 582 17.22 28.25 35.01
N GLY A 583 17.83 29.35 34.54
CA GLY A 583 19.04 29.97 35.14
C GLY A 583 19.41 31.33 34.54
N SER A 584 19.02 32.43 35.20
CA SER A 584 19.21 33.82 34.75
C SER A 584 20.38 34.52 35.46
N SER A 585 21.13 35.39 34.74
CA SER A 585 21.97 36.44 35.35
C SER A 585 22.31 37.58 34.38
N LYS A 586 21.63 38.72 34.59
CA LYS A 586 22.12 40.13 34.68
C LYS A 586 23.48 40.46 34.03
N HIS A 587 23.63 41.40 33.08
CA HIS A 587 23.12 42.79 32.92
C HIS A 587 23.92 43.84 33.74
N ASP A 588 24.50 44.82 33.00
CA ASP A 588 25.00 46.17 33.35
C ASP A 588 26.16 46.53 32.38
N HIS A 589 26.37 47.76 31.87
CA HIS A 589 25.59 49.00 31.80
C HIS A 589 26.22 49.89 30.68
N GLU A 590 25.42 50.59 29.86
CA GLU A 590 25.63 51.97 29.29
C GLU A 590 26.95 52.39 28.56
N MET A 591 27.00 53.28 27.55
CA MET A 591 26.03 54.06 26.75
C MET A 591 26.73 54.58 25.45
N GLU A 592 25.95 54.89 24.39
CA GLU A 592 26.17 55.95 23.35
C GLU A 592 27.46 55.92 22.47
N ASP A 593 27.48 56.24 21.16
CA ASP A 593 26.49 56.63 20.14
C ASP A 593 27.07 56.39 18.71
N CYS A 594 26.28 56.69 17.67
CA CYS A 594 26.59 56.99 16.25
C CYS A 594 26.96 55.84 15.26
N ASP A 595 25.95 55.52 14.44
CA ASP A 595 25.96 55.19 13.00
C ASP A 595 27.27 54.73 12.31
N THR A 596 27.27 53.49 11.81
CA THR A 596 27.51 53.17 10.37
C THR A 596 27.02 51.74 10.10
N GLU A 597 26.47 51.51 8.90
CA GLU A 597 25.96 50.24 8.39
C GLU A 597 26.98 49.09 8.52
N MET A 598 26.74 48.15 9.44
CA MET A 598 27.42 46.86 9.50
C MET A 598 26.61 45.83 8.71
N GLU A 599 27.14 45.38 7.57
CA GLU A 599 26.59 44.21 6.88
C GLU A 599 26.60 43.00 7.81
N VAL A 600 25.43 42.40 8.04
CA VAL A 600 25.32 41.15 8.79
C VAL A 600 25.74 40.01 7.87
N ASP A 601 27.00 39.58 7.99
CA ASP A 601 27.49 38.31 7.41
C ASP A 601 26.77 37.11 8.08
N SER A 602 25.55 36.84 7.61
CA SER A 602 24.79 35.64 7.97
C SER A 602 25.20 34.51 7.03
N SER A 603 26.25 33.80 7.44
CA SER A 603 26.82 32.63 6.77
C SER A 603 25.90 31.40 6.75
N GLN A 604 24.72 31.52 6.14
CA GLN A 604 24.06 30.37 5.51
C GLN A 604 24.93 29.96 4.32
N LEU A 605 25.52 28.77 4.39
CA LEU A 605 26.33 28.21 3.31
C LEU A 605 25.43 27.96 2.09
N ARG A 606 25.28 28.98 1.24
CA ARG A 606 24.38 28.99 0.08
C ARG A 606 24.75 27.81 -0.81
N ARG A 607 23.90 26.77 -0.85
CA ARG A 607 24.14 25.57 -1.67
C ARG A 607 24.18 26.02 -3.13
N GLN A 608 25.31 25.79 -3.79
CA GLN A 608 25.54 26.21 -5.17
C GLN A 608 25.45 25.01 -6.10
N LEU A 609 24.79 25.20 -7.23
CA LEU A 609 24.74 24.25 -8.35
C LEU A 609 26.15 23.73 -8.67
N CYS A 610 26.32 22.41 -8.72
CA CYS A 610 27.60 21.75 -9.01
C CYS A 610 28.79 22.23 -8.12
N GLY A 611 28.51 22.66 -6.88
CA GLY A 611 29.54 23.20 -5.98
C GLY A 611 30.11 24.56 -6.37
N GLY A 612 29.43 25.32 -7.25
CA GLY A 612 29.82 26.69 -7.63
C GLY A 612 30.87 26.80 -8.74
N SER A 613 31.31 25.67 -9.31
CA SER A 613 32.33 25.67 -10.38
C SER A 613 31.70 25.76 -11.77
N GLN A 614 32.09 26.77 -12.54
CA GLN A 614 31.64 26.95 -13.93
C GLN A 614 31.97 25.73 -14.80
N ALA A 615 33.17 25.15 -14.64
CA ALA A 615 33.58 23.94 -15.36
C ALA A 615 32.72 22.72 -14.99
N ALA A 616 32.26 22.64 -13.74
CA ALA A 616 31.36 21.60 -13.27
C ALA A 616 29.94 21.76 -13.86
N ILE A 617 29.44 22.99 -13.97
CA ILE A 617 28.17 23.30 -14.64
C ILE A 617 28.24 22.94 -16.13
N GLU A 618 29.33 23.27 -16.81
CA GLU A 618 29.54 22.90 -18.22
C GLU A 618 29.59 21.39 -18.44
N ARG A 619 30.28 20.64 -17.55
CA ARG A 619 30.27 19.16 -17.53
C ARG A 619 28.87 18.59 -17.31
N MET A 620 28.11 19.10 -16.34
CA MET A 620 26.74 18.69 -16.07
C MET A 620 25.83 18.95 -17.29
N ILE A 621 25.95 20.11 -17.95
CA ILE A 621 25.18 20.43 -19.16
C ILE A 621 25.54 19.49 -20.32
N HIS A 622 26.83 19.16 -20.49
CA HIS A 622 27.27 18.20 -21.50
C HIS A 622 26.67 16.81 -21.26
N PHE A 623 26.81 16.30 -20.03
CA PHE A 623 26.24 15.03 -19.58
C PHE A 623 24.71 14.99 -19.76
N GLY A 624 24.01 16.09 -19.49
CA GLY A 624 22.57 16.21 -19.73
C GLY A 624 22.18 16.01 -21.21
N ARG A 625 23.02 16.44 -22.17
CA ARG A 625 22.80 16.18 -23.60
C ARG A 625 23.03 14.72 -23.96
N GLU A 626 24.07 14.09 -23.40
CA GLU A 626 24.33 12.65 -23.57
C GLU A 626 23.17 11.81 -23.02
N LEU A 627 22.65 12.19 -21.84
CA LEU A 627 21.51 11.53 -21.20
C LEU A 627 20.22 11.67 -22.02
N GLN A 628 19.97 12.83 -22.62
CA GLN A 628 18.87 13.03 -23.57
C GLN A 628 19.02 12.12 -24.80
N ALA A 629 20.22 12.04 -25.40
CA ALA A 629 20.50 11.16 -26.53
C ALA A 629 20.32 9.67 -26.16
N MET A 630 20.74 9.25 -24.96
CA MET A 630 20.51 7.91 -24.42
C MET A 630 19.01 7.61 -24.25
N SER A 631 18.22 8.57 -23.76
CA SER A 631 16.75 8.41 -23.67
C SER A 631 16.10 8.26 -25.04
N GLU A 632 16.60 8.94 -26.07
CA GLU A 632 16.09 8.84 -27.43
C GLU A 632 16.49 7.53 -28.11
N GLN A 633 17.69 7.01 -27.81
CA GLN A 633 18.15 5.67 -28.21
C GLN A 633 17.26 4.59 -27.60
N LEU A 634 17.09 4.59 -26.27
CA LEU A 634 16.19 3.66 -25.56
C LEU A 634 14.75 3.69 -26.09
N ARG A 635 14.25 4.88 -26.46
CA ARG A 635 12.92 5.02 -27.06
C ARG A 635 12.80 4.39 -28.45
N ARG A 636 13.90 4.37 -29.23
CA ARG A 636 13.96 3.72 -30.54
C ARG A 636 14.08 2.20 -30.40
N ASP A 637 14.90 1.73 -29.47
CA ASP A 637 15.25 0.31 -29.34
C ASP A 637 14.22 -0.49 -28.51
N CYS A 638 13.66 0.12 -27.46
CA CYS A 638 12.75 -0.53 -26.50
C CYS A 638 11.33 0.07 -26.48
N GLY A 639 11.04 1.07 -27.31
CA GLY A 639 9.73 1.73 -27.39
C GLY A 639 9.46 2.76 -26.29
N LYS A 640 8.20 3.13 -26.10
CA LYS A 640 7.79 4.22 -25.19
C LYS A 640 7.77 3.78 -23.73
N ASN A 641 8.79 4.15 -22.95
CA ASN A 641 8.78 4.04 -21.50
C ASN A 641 8.36 5.37 -20.84
N THR A 642 7.21 5.38 -20.16
CA THR A 642 6.65 6.57 -19.48
C THR A 642 7.41 6.93 -18.20
N ALA A 643 7.93 5.95 -17.46
CA ALA A 643 8.72 6.15 -16.26
C ALA A 643 10.05 6.85 -16.59
N ASN A 644 10.81 6.35 -17.58
CA ASN A 644 12.04 6.98 -18.04
C ASN A 644 11.81 8.43 -18.48
N LYS A 645 10.72 8.69 -19.21
CA LYS A 645 10.34 10.05 -19.63
C LYS A 645 10.02 10.95 -18.44
N LYS A 646 9.30 10.44 -17.43
CA LYS A 646 8.99 11.20 -16.20
C LYS A 646 10.27 11.53 -15.44
N MET A 647 11.10 10.53 -15.15
CA MET A 647 12.38 10.70 -14.45
C MET A 647 13.28 11.75 -15.11
N LEU A 648 13.43 11.69 -16.43
CA LEU A 648 14.25 12.66 -17.17
C LEU A 648 13.66 14.07 -17.11
N LYS A 649 12.33 14.21 -17.26
CA LYS A 649 11.64 15.50 -17.13
C LYS A 649 11.82 16.08 -15.74
N ASP A 650 11.62 15.27 -14.70
CA ASP A 650 11.69 15.72 -13.31
C ASP A 650 13.13 16.10 -12.93
N ALA A 651 14.13 15.34 -13.39
CA ALA A 651 15.55 15.66 -13.20
C ALA A 651 15.95 16.97 -13.90
N PHE A 652 15.58 17.16 -15.18
CA PHE A 652 15.86 18.40 -15.90
C PHE A 652 15.07 19.61 -15.38
N SER A 653 13.91 19.39 -14.76
CA SER A 653 13.12 20.46 -14.15
C SER A 653 13.85 21.15 -12.99
N LEU A 654 14.83 20.49 -12.34
CA LEU A 654 15.69 21.11 -11.33
C LEU A 654 16.45 22.33 -11.87
N LEU A 655 16.83 22.34 -13.15
CA LEU A 655 17.54 23.45 -13.80
C LEU A 655 16.65 24.64 -14.15
N ALA A 656 15.31 24.50 -14.06
CA ALA A 656 14.38 25.59 -14.34
C ALA A 656 14.25 26.59 -13.17
N TYR A 657 14.85 26.30 -12.03
CA TYR A 657 14.76 27.10 -10.80
C TYR A 657 16.13 27.63 -10.40
N SER A 658 16.20 28.88 -9.96
CA SER A 658 17.43 29.51 -9.44
C SER A 658 17.94 28.84 -8.16
N ASP A 659 17.05 28.19 -7.42
CA ASP A 659 17.34 27.31 -6.29
C ASP A 659 16.64 25.95 -6.51
N PRO A 660 17.40 24.90 -6.87
CA PRO A 660 16.85 23.56 -7.09
C PRO A 660 16.25 22.91 -5.83
N TRP A 661 16.79 23.20 -4.65
CA TRP A 661 16.36 22.55 -3.39
C TRP A 661 14.98 23.05 -2.93
N ASN A 662 14.64 24.31 -3.23
CA ASN A 662 13.32 24.89 -3.00
C ASN A 662 12.33 24.71 -4.17
N SER A 663 12.67 23.90 -5.18
CA SER A 663 11.77 23.62 -6.31
C SER A 663 10.68 22.58 -5.94
N PRO A 664 9.54 22.51 -6.68
CA PRO A 664 8.51 21.48 -6.49
C PRO A 664 9.00 20.03 -6.69
N VAL A 665 10.21 19.85 -7.21
CA VAL A 665 10.86 18.56 -7.45
C VAL A 665 12.20 18.44 -6.70
N GLY A 666 12.46 19.35 -5.74
CA GLY A 666 13.71 19.43 -4.97
C GLY A 666 13.93 18.22 -4.05
N ASN A 667 12.86 17.50 -3.71
CA ASN A 667 12.93 16.21 -3.01
C ASN A 667 13.78 15.15 -3.75
N GLN A 668 13.99 15.27 -5.06
CA GLN A 668 14.93 14.39 -5.79
C GLN A 668 16.38 14.52 -5.30
N LEU A 669 16.78 15.67 -4.77
CA LEU A 669 18.14 15.92 -4.27
C LEU A 669 18.36 15.34 -2.86
N ASP A 670 17.31 14.82 -2.22
CA ASP A 670 17.41 14.14 -0.94
C ASP A 670 18.26 12.85 -1.06
N PRO A 671 19.21 12.60 -0.14
CA PRO A 671 19.95 11.34 -0.07
C PRO A 671 19.08 10.07 -0.04
N ILE A 672 17.86 10.10 0.53
CA ILE A 672 16.98 8.93 0.60
C ILE A 672 16.60 8.41 -0.80
N GLN A 673 16.56 9.29 -1.80
CA GLN A 673 16.26 8.95 -3.20
C GLN A 673 17.40 8.16 -3.89
N ARG A 674 18.52 7.90 -3.19
CA ARG A 674 19.59 6.98 -3.63
C ARG A 674 19.22 5.52 -3.38
N GLU A 675 18.43 5.24 -2.34
CA GLU A 675 18.12 3.86 -1.90
C GLU A 675 17.40 3.01 -2.97
N PRO A 676 16.39 3.50 -3.71
CA PRO A 676 15.73 2.69 -4.73
C PRO A 676 16.67 2.28 -5.86
N VAL A 677 17.59 3.19 -6.25
CA VAL A 677 18.59 2.94 -7.29
C VAL A 677 19.68 1.98 -6.79
N CYS A 678 20.10 2.15 -5.53
CA CYS A 678 21.04 1.25 -4.86
C CYS A 678 20.48 -0.17 -4.75
N SER A 679 19.21 -0.32 -4.35
CA SER A 679 18.52 -1.60 -4.29
C SER A 679 18.38 -2.24 -5.67
N ALA A 680 17.95 -1.48 -6.69
CA ALA A 680 17.79 -1.99 -8.05
C ALA A 680 19.11 -2.51 -8.64
N LEU A 681 20.22 -1.80 -8.39
CA LEU A 681 21.56 -2.24 -8.79
C LEU A 681 22.00 -3.50 -8.05
N ASN A 682 21.82 -3.57 -6.72
CA ASN A 682 22.14 -4.76 -5.93
C ASN A 682 21.33 -5.98 -6.38
N SER A 683 20.02 -5.83 -6.63
CA SER A 683 19.14 -6.87 -7.18
C SER A 683 19.61 -7.38 -8.54
N ALA A 684 20.12 -6.50 -9.42
CA ALA A 684 20.65 -6.90 -10.72
C ALA A 684 21.99 -7.65 -10.62
N ILE A 685 22.86 -7.26 -9.68
CA ILE A 685 24.11 -7.99 -9.40
C ILE A 685 23.84 -9.38 -8.83
N LEU A 686 22.84 -9.52 -7.96
CA LEU A 686 22.43 -10.83 -7.44
C LEU A 686 21.84 -11.72 -8.55
N GLU A 687 21.01 -11.14 -9.44
CA GLU A 687 20.45 -11.87 -10.58
C GLU A 687 21.51 -12.46 -11.53
N THR A 688 22.61 -11.74 -11.81
CA THR A 688 23.68 -12.29 -12.67
C THR A 688 24.40 -13.51 -12.08
N HIS A 689 24.23 -13.76 -10.77
CA HIS A 689 24.76 -14.93 -10.05
C HIS A 689 23.66 -15.97 -9.74
N ASN A 690 22.46 -15.82 -10.32
CA ASN A 690 21.26 -16.62 -10.03
C ASN A 690 20.81 -16.55 -8.55
N LEU A 691 21.14 -15.47 -7.84
CA LEU A 691 20.70 -15.23 -6.47
C LEU A 691 19.37 -14.43 -6.45
N PRO A 692 18.57 -14.52 -5.38
CA PRO A 692 17.26 -13.85 -5.31
C PRO A 692 17.37 -12.32 -5.41
N LYS A 693 16.57 -11.71 -6.32
CA LYS A 693 16.51 -10.24 -6.48
C LYS A 693 16.08 -9.51 -5.21
N GLN A 694 15.21 -10.13 -4.41
CA GLN A 694 14.69 -9.62 -3.14
C GLN A 694 14.86 -10.68 -2.06
N PRO A 695 15.13 -10.30 -0.80
CA PRO A 695 15.22 -11.24 0.29
C PRO A 695 13.82 -11.82 0.62
N PRO A 696 13.71 -13.11 0.97
CA PRO A 696 12.44 -13.74 1.36
C PRO A 696 11.65 -13.00 2.45
N LEU A 697 12.34 -12.32 3.37
CA LEU A 697 11.70 -11.51 4.40
C LEU A 697 10.86 -10.35 3.83
N ALA A 698 11.43 -9.58 2.89
CA ALA A 698 10.72 -8.48 2.24
C ALA A 698 9.57 -9.00 1.35
N LEU A 699 9.75 -10.16 0.70
CA LEU A 699 8.70 -10.83 -0.06
C LEU A 699 7.54 -11.27 0.85
N ALA A 700 7.82 -11.85 2.02
CA ALA A 700 6.79 -12.27 2.97
C ALA A 700 5.99 -11.08 3.51
N MET A 701 6.64 -9.97 3.87
CA MET A 701 5.96 -8.74 4.27
C MET A 701 5.07 -8.19 3.15
N GLY A 702 5.60 -8.09 1.92
CA GLY A 702 4.82 -7.64 0.77
C GLY A 702 3.62 -8.55 0.46
N GLN A 703 3.80 -9.87 0.58
CA GLN A 703 2.73 -10.86 0.42
C GLN A 703 1.66 -10.74 1.51
N ALA A 704 2.03 -10.50 2.77
CA ALA A 704 1.08 -10.27 3.86
C ALA A 704 0.21 -9.03 3.61
N THR A 705 0.84 -7.90 3.23
CA THR A 705 0.11 -6.66 2.89
C THR A 705 -0.82 -6.86 1.67
N GLN A 706 -0.36 -7.56 0.63
CA GLN A 706 -1.21 -7.87 -0.53
C GLN A 706 -2.34 -8.87 -0.17
N CYS A 707 -2.11 -9.80 0.75
CA CYS A 707 -3.14 -10.73 1.22
C CYS A 707 -4.31 -9.99 1.90
N LEU A 708 -4.02 -9.01 2.77
CA LEU A 708 -5.05 -8.14 3.35
C LEU A 708 -5.85 -7.37 2.28
N GLY A 709 -5.16 -6.87 1.25
CA GLY A 709 -5.80 -6.22 0.10
C GLY A 709 -6.65 -7.18 -0.76
N LEU A 710 -6.29 -8.46 -0.85
CA LEU A 710 -7.11 -9.49 -1.51
C LEU A 710 -8.32 -9.88 -0.64
N MET A 711 -8.14 -10.03 0.67
CA MET A 711 -9.23 -10.28 1.62
C MET A 711 -10.33 -9.22 1.52
N ALA A 712 -9.95 -7.94 1.45
CA ALA A 712 -10.87 -6.82 1.21
C ALA A 712 -11.70 -7.01 -0.08
N ARG A 713 -11.03 -7.28 -1.21
CA ARG A 713 -11.68 -7.50 -2.53
C ARG A 713 -12.57 -8.76 -2.54
N SER A 714 -12.21 -9.79 -1.77
CA SER A 714 -12.98 -11.01 -1.60
C SER A 714 -14.14 -10.90 -0.60
N GLY A 715 -14.36 -9.72 0.01
CA GLY A 715 -15.48 -9.48 0.91
C GLY A 715 -15.24 -9.84 2.38
N ILE A 716 -13.98 -10.11 2.78
CA ILE A 716 -13.64 -10.58 4.12
C ILE A 716 -13.35 -9.37 5.03
N GLY A 717 -14.35 -8.94 5.82
CA GLY A 717 -14.26 -7.70 6.62
C GLY A 717 -13.22 -7.68 7.74
N SER A 718 -12.65 -8.83 8.16
CA SER A 718 -11.61 -8.86 9.20
C SER A 718 -10.31 -8.14 8.79
N CYS A 719 -10.04 -7.99 7.49
CA CYS A 719 -8.88 -7.25 6.99
C CYS A 719 -8.86 -5.77 7.42
N ALA A 720 -10.00 -5.17 7.79
CA ALA A 720 -10.06 -3.78 8.24
C ALA A 720 -9.46 -3.56 9.65
N PHE A 721 -9.26 -4.64 10.41
CA PHE A 721 -8.78 -4.63 11.79
C PHE A 721 -7.42 -5.31 11.96
N ALA A 722 -6.71 -5.57 10.85
CA ALA A 722 -5.34 -6.05 10.85
C ALA A 722 -4.56 -5.28 9.79
N THR A 723 -3.49 -4.60 10.17
CA THR A 723 -2.48 -4.08 9.24
C THR A 723 -1.14 -4.73 9.56
N VAL A 724 -0.24 -4.84 8.57
CA VAL A 724 1.12 -5.35 8.85
C VAL A 724 1.90 -4.34 9.71
N GLU A 725 1.62 -3.05 9.55
CA GLU A 725 2.26 -1.93 10.28
C GLU A 725 2.01 -2.01 11.79
N ASP A 726 0.81 -2.42 12.23
CA ASP A 726 0.47 -2.62 13.66
C ASP A 726 1.39 -3.64 14.38
N TYR A 727 2.11 -4.50 13.65
CA TYR A 727 3.01 -5.54 14.17
C TYR A 727 4.51 -5.24 13.95
N LEU A 728 4.85 -4.06 13.41
CA LEU A 728 6.24 -3.65 13.14
C LEU A 728 6.80 -2.66 14.18
N HIS A 729 6.02 -2.36 15.23
CA HIS A 729 6.30 -1.33 16.24
C HIS A 729 6.51 -1.91 17.65
#